data_AF-A0A067BHJ0-F1
#
_entry.id   AF-A0A067BHJ0-F1
#
_cell.length_a   1.000
_cell.length_b   1.000
_cell.length_c   1.000
_cell.angle_alpha   90.00
_cell.angle_beta   90.00
_cell.angle_gamma   90.00
#
_symmetry.space_group_name_H-M   'P 1'
#
loop_
_entity.id
_entity.type
_entity.pdbx_description
1 polymer ?
#
loop_
_entity_poly.entity_id
_entity_poly.type
_entity_poly.pdbx_seq_one_letter_code
_entity_poly.pdbx_strand_id
1 'polypeptide(L)'
;MSTLVPIFVQVLKTDNIRHVHLSGANNIVCLDQLKLGILARSCVLPGVSAFVCSILFAFRPFRGVDRSHVWASDFLRGCSNDVYDVRVPRFLDGLVSFAFLAYVLFQEFGIVPIAMGHNDEYRLFPAKTRVRCDYKVYILSTSPDCSRRVGALSLTLLQKYQTMLDNFDEITRAWNKHSFTSKLATRVQQSSRRLLLTRTTHRTSLVDSSFYSIKSNGRASEADSDASHRSSIVVPCTTETDVPTNGDDGTTQDATEPFVSAAPQPTSFQPLPKVIEGDDESSEKMPLPSQPHPAKRLPPLNVASATPPPDASATQVVVQQDKNSRSNSQLSLDYLSFLTTRVPDDLEDHILLCGMPNMLHDFVAPLRQPNRPQKKFAAVVPIVVLSATPISEKQHASIAHFKHVYFLHGSPLHLHVLTTACAAKSKSVVILSSTNDDDCDDEPDLVDENMIDTDALTLYRFVTEFCETSRHPDMPLPRILIVLNRPSSLRFVKDEHNKEPADEETVEILRAHKRQVLSRSDDPLDSICTPIFASGKVFFPNALDALLGTCDKHGSIIDLMYLFILGEPPRGDEAGRCLDQITIPPTLWGRPYGACFENLLLHHNILCLGLYRPQTQQNSYVYVNPSADVFVTPKDILFVLR
;
A
#
# COMPACT_ATOMS: atom_id res chain seq x y z
N MET A 1 13.64 -27.63 14.71
CA MET A 1 12.76 -26.45 14.56
C MET A 1 13.22 -25.70 13.32
N SER A 2 12.55 -25.91 12.19
CA SER A 2 12.84 -25.18 10.94
C SER A 2 12.42 -23.73 11.13
N THR A 3 13.37 -22.81 11.13
CA THR A 3 13.09 -21.38 11.04
C THR A 3 12.36 -21.12 9.72
N LEU A 4 11.07 -20.79 9.79
CA LEU A 4 10.28 -20.36 8.63
C LEU A 4 10.98 -19.16 8.00
N VAL A 5 11.46 -19.34 6.76
CA VAL A 5 12.08 -18.28 5.97
C VAL A 5 10.96 -17.37 5.47
N PRO A 6 11.02 -16.04 5.68
CA PRO A 6 10.00 -15.14 5.14
C PRO A 6 10.09 -15.12 3.62
N ILE A 7 9.00 -15.50 2.94
CA ILE A 7 8.92 -15.48 1.48
C ILE A 7 8.16 -14.22 1.05
N PHE A 8 8.79 -13.45 0.17
CA PHE A 8 8.24 -12.26 -0.47
C PHE A 8 7.90 -12.59 -1.92
N VAL A 9 6.67 -12.31 -2.35
CA VAL A 9 6.20 -12.63 -3.69
C VAL A 9 5.47 -11.44 -4.29
N GLN A 10 5.85 -11.12 -5.53
CA GLN A 10 5.12 -10.20 -6.39
C GLN A 10 4.16 -10.99 -7.27
N VAL A 11 2.89 -10.60 -7.28
CA VAL A 11 1.89 -11.13 -8.20
C VAL A 11 1.31 -9.99 -9.03
N LEU A 12 1.00 -10.28 -10.29
CA LEU A 12 0.37 -9.29 -11.16
C LEU A 12 -1.12 -9.19 -10.84
N LYS A 13 -1.86 -10.31 -10.93
CA LYS A 13 -3.32 -10.37 -10.80
C LYS A 13 -3.76 -10.76 -9.38
N THR A 14 -4.85 -10.17 -8.90
CA THR A 14 -5.42 -10.43 -7.56
C THR A 14 -5.91 -11.87 -7.39
N ASP A 15 -6.42 -12.50 -8.46
CA ASP A 15 -6.83 -13.91 -8.48
C ASP A 15 -5.70 -14.86 -7.99
N ASN A 16 -4.44 -14.51 -8.23
CA ASN A 16 -3.29 -15.34 -7.89
C ASN A 16 -2.86 -15.24 -6.42
N ILE A 17 -3.33 -14.23 -5.68
CA ILE A 17 -2.94 -14.01 -4.28
C ILE A 17 -3.22 -15.24 -3.43
N ARG A 18 -4.43 -15.82 -3.56
CA ARG A 18 -4.84 -17.00 -2.77
C ARG A 18 -3.94 -18.21 -3.04
N HIS A 19 -3.61 -18.47 -4.29
CA HIS A 19 -2.74 -19.60 -4.67
C HIS A 19 -1.32 -19.46 -4.12
N VAL A 20 -0.76 -18.26 -4.18
CA VAL A 20 0.57 -17.96 -3.65
C VAL A 20 0.58 -18.02 -2.12
N HIS A 21 -0.49 -17.55 -1.47
CA HIS A 21 -0.65 -17.66 -0.03
C HIS A 21 -0.69 -19.12 0.45
N LEU A 22 -1.49 -19.96 -0.22
CA LEU A 22 -1.57 -21.40 0.06
C LEU A 22 -0.23 -22.13 -0.15
N SER A 23 0.65 -21.56 -0.98
CA SER A 23 2.00 -22.07 -1.25
C SER A 23 3.02 -21.67 -0.16
N GLY A 24 2.59 -20.98 0.89
CA GLY A 24 3.41 -20.64 2.07
C GLY A 24 4.07 -19.27 2.01
N ALA A 25 3.71 -18.40 1.06
CA ALA A 25 4.21 -17.03 1.03
C ALA A 25 3.57 -16.17 2.14
N ASN A 26 4.41 -15.44 2.87
CA ASN A 26 3.99 -14.61 4.01
C ASN A 26 3.81 -13.14 3.64
N ASN A 27 4.50 -12.65 2.60
CA ASN A 27 4.47 -11.27 2.15
C ASN A 27 4.11 -11.25 0.66
N ILE A 28 2.87 -10.93 0.33
CA ILE A 28 2.40 -10.94 -1.06
C ILE A 28 2.06 -9.50 -1.46
N VAL A 29 2.65 -9.05 -2.56
CA VAL A 29 2.34 -7.76 -3.18
C VAL A 29 1.66 -8.01 -4.51
N CYS A 30 0.39 -7.65 -4.64
CA CYS A 30 -0.30 -7.56 -5.91
C CYS A 30 -0.10 -6.18 -6.55
N LEU A 31 0.64 -6.14 -7.66
CA LEU A 31 0.93 -4.89 -8.37
C LEU A 31 -0.33 -4.28 -8.99
N ASP A 32 -1.18 -5.07 -9.66
CA ASP A 32 -2.39 -4.51 -10.29
C ASP A 32 -3.33 -3.92 -9.24
N GLN A 33 -3.46 -4.56 -8.08
CA GLN A 33 -4.30 -4.06 -7.00
C GLN A 33 -3.83 -2.70 -6.48
N LEU A 34 -2.52 -2.55 -6.21
CA LEU A 34 -1.95 -1.28 -5.75
C LEU A 34 -1.98 -0.23 -6.86
N LYS A 35 -1.60 -0.57 -8.09
CA LYS A 35 -1.64 0.31 -9.26
C LYS A 35 -3.05 0.87 -9.46
N LEU A 36 -4.05 0.00 -9.60
CA LEU A 36 -5.43 0.41 -9.85
C LEU A 36 -6.02 1.16 -8.65
N GLY A 37 -5.68 0.76 -7.43
CA GLY A 37 -6.07 1.49 -6.22
C GLY A 37 -5.50 2.91 -6.15
N ILE A 38 -4.22 3.10 -6.49
CA ILE A 38 -3.58 4.43 -6.53
C ILE A 38 -4.21 5.31 -7.60
N LEU A 39 -4.46 4.77 -8.79
CA LEU A 39 -5.09 5.51 -9.89
C LEU A 39 -6.53 5.91 -9.54
N ALA A 40 -7.29 4.98 -8.99
CA ALA A 40 -8.64 5.22 -8.50
C ALA A 40 -8.66 6.33 -7.44
N ARG A 41 -7.82 6.21 -6.40
CA ARG A 41 -7.71 7.23 -5.35
C ARG A 41 -7.28 8.59 -5.89
N SER A 42 -6.39 8.63 -6.88
CA SER A 42 -5.91 9.87 -7.51
C SER A 42 -7.01 10.65 -8.25
N CYS A 43 -8.09 9.99 -8.67
CA CYS A 43 -9.25 10.66 -9.26
C CYS A 43 -10.00 11.52 -8.23
N VAL A 44 -10.11 11.03 -6.99
CA VAL A 44 -10.86 11.69 -5.92
C VAL A 44 -9.96 12.61 -5.10
N LEU A 45 -8.71 12.20 -4.89
CA LEU A 45 -7.70 12.85 -4.06
C LEU A 45 -6.50 13.25 -4.96
N PRO A 46 -6.45 14.47 -5.50
CA PRO A 46 -5.32 14.91 -6.33
C PRO A 46 -3.97 14.73 -5.63
N GLY A 47 -2.97 14.24 -6.37
CA GLY A 47 -1.60 14.10 -5.88
C GLY A 47 -1.32 12.82 -5.09
N VAL A 48 -2.28 11.92 -4.88
CA VAL A 48 -2.03 10.65 -4.14
C VAL A 48 -0.94 9.80 -4.79
N SER A 49 -0.92 9.68 -6.11
CA SER A 49 0.15 8.99 -6.85
C SER A 49 1.54 9.55 -6.50
N ALA A 50 1.71 10.87 -6.56
CA ALA A 50 2.95 11.54 -6.21
C ALA A 50 3.29 11.38 -4.72
N PHE A 51 2.29 11.49 -3.82
CA PHE A 51 2.47 11.28 -2.37
C PHE A 51 3.01 9.88 -2.06
N VAL A 52 2.44 8.85 -2.68
CA VAL A 52 2.89 7.45 -2.51
C VAL A 52 4.30 7.28 -3.06
N CYS A 53 4.55 7.76 -4.29
CA CYS A 53 5.87 7.70 -4.89
C CYS A 53 6.93 8.46 -4.06
N SER A 54 6.58 9.58 -3.42
CA SER A 54 7.48 10.30 -2.52
C SER A 54 7.89 9.48 -1.29
N ILE A 55 7.04 8.55 -0.83
CA ILE A 55 7.36 7.66 0.28
C ILE A 55 8.17 6.44 -0.20
N LEU A 56 7.83 5.88 -1.37
CA LEU A 56 8.50 4.70 -1.91
C LEU A 56 9.91 5.01 -2.43
N PHE A 57 10.08 6.16 -3.08
CA PHE A 57 11.38 6.65 -3.53
C PHE A 57 12.02 7.52 -2.44
N ALA A 58 12.32 6.93 -1.29
CA ALA A 58 13.00 7.63 -0.22
C ALA A 58 14.41 8.06 -0.67
N PHE A 59 14.56 9.34 -1.01
CA PHE A 59 15.87 9.92 -1.35
C PHE A 59 16.60 10.31 -0.07
N ARG A 60 17.94 10.21 -0.05
CA ARG A 60 18.68 10.68 1.12
C ARG A 60 18.58 12.20 1.23
N PRO A 61 18.34 12.75 2.44
CA PRO A 61 18.13 14.17 2.64
C PRO A 61 19.30 14.99 2.08
N PHE A 62 18.96 15.91 1.18
CA PHE A 62 19.89 16.79 0.52
C PHE A 62 20.47 17.78 1.55
N ARG A 63 21.77 17.68 1.83
CA ARG A 63 22.48 18.65 2.69
C ARG A 63 22.99 19.79 1.82
N GLY A 64 22.37 20.97 1.88
CA GLY A 64 23.01 22.16 1.31
C GLY A 64 22.15 23.34 0.87
N VAL A 65 20.82 23.24 0.77
CA VAL A 65 19.98 24.38 0.30
C VAL A 65 18.74 24.49 1.19
N ASP A 66 18.96 24.85 2.45
CA ASP A 66 17.94 24.85 3.52
C ASP A 66 16.99 26.07 3.50
N ARG A 67 17.04 26.95 2.49
CA ARG A 67 16.32 28.25 2.54
C ARG A 67 15.62 28.71 1.26
N SER A 68 15.58 27.92 0.21
CA SER A 68 14.85 28.31 -1.00
C SER A 68 13.37 27.87 -0.93
N HIS A 69 12.43 28.81 -0.93
CA HIS A 69 10.98 28.55 -0.97
C HIS A 69 10.47 28.18 -2.38
N VAL A 70 11.24 27.35 -3.09
CA VAL A 70 10.91 26.88 -4.45
C VAL A 70 10.16 25.55 -4.32
N TRP A 71 9.09 25.38 -5.11
CA TRP A 71 8.25 24.17 -5.13
C TRP A 71 9.06 22.86 -5.21
N ALA A 72 10.15 22.86 -5.97
CA ALA A 72 11.00 21.68 -6.17
C ALA A 72 11.75 21.30 -4.89
N SER A 73 12.18 22.29 -4.09
CA SER A 73 12.84 22.03 -2.80
C SER A 73 11.85 21.44 -1.80
N ASP A 74 10.63 21.99 -1.72
CA ASP A 74 9.55 21.43 -0.91
C ASP A 74 9.25 19.97 -1.31
N PHE A 75 9.06 19.71 -2.61
CA PHE A 75 8.78 18.38 -3.14
C PHE A 75 9.91 17.39 -2.83
N LEU A 76 11.16 17.73 -3.13
CA LEU A 76 12.32 16.86 -2.87
C LEU A 76 12.57 16.62 -1.38
N ARG A 77 12.32 17.63 -0.53
CA ARG A 77 12.33 17.45 0.93
C ARG A 77 11.24 16.49 1.38
N GLY A 78 10.06 16.55 0.76
CA GLY A 78 8.99 15.58 0.93
C GLY A 78 9.44 14.16 0.59
N CYS A 79 10.07 13.97 -0.58
CA CYS A 79 10.62 12.67 -1.00
C CYS A 79 11.83 12.20 -0.18
N SER A 80 12.34 13.01 0.75
CA SER A 80 13.39 12.59 1.68
C SER A 80 12.82 11.88 2.92
N ASN A 81 11.50 11.80 3.06
CA ASN A 81 10.87 11.06 4.15
C ASN A 81 10.79 9.58 3.81
N ASP A 82 11.00 8.77 4.83
CA ASP A 82 10.95 7.31 4.75
C ASP A 82 10.17 6.77 5.96
N VAL A 83 9.69 5.53 5.85
CA VAL A 83 8.92 4.86 6.88
C VAL A 83 9.84 4.02 7.75
N TYR A 84 9.90 4.34 9.04
CA TYR A 84 10.66 3.58 10.03
C TYR A 84 9.74 3.00 11.10
N ASP A 85 10.15 1.88 11.70
CA ASP A 85 9.50 1.34 12.89
C ASP A 85 10.29 1.74 14.16
N VAL A 86 9.55 2.14 15.19
CA VAL A 86 10.12 2.50 16.49
C VAL A 86 9.31 1.88 17.62
N ARG A 87 9.95 1.69 18.78
CA ARG A 87 9.28 1.28 20.01
C ARG A 87 9.26 2.44 20.99
N VAL A 88 8.16 2.54 21.72
CA VAL A 88 8.01 3.56 22.76
C VAL A 88 8.84 3.18 24.00
N PRO A 89 9.50 4.15 24.66
CA PRO A 89 10.21 3.89 25.91
C PRO A 89 9.34 3.22 26.99
N ARG A 90 9.92 2.28 27.74
CA ARG A 90 9.21 1.49 28.77
C ARG A 90 8.51 2.31 29.85
N PHE A 91 9.01 3.52 30.15
CA PHE A 91 8.41 4.38 31.15
C PHE A 91 7.11 5.07 30.69
N LEU A 92 6.77 4.96 29.40
CA LEU A 92 5.53 5.46 28.79
C LEU A 92 4.53 4.34 28.46
N ASP A 93 4.85 3.10 28.82
CA ASP A 93 4.08 1.90 28.46
C ASP A 93 2.62 1.98 28.93
N GLY A 94 1.69 2.11 27.98
CA GLY A 94 0.25 2.23 28.24
C GLY A 94 -0.19 3.58 28.85
N LEU A 95 0.72 4.53 29.07
CA LEU A 95 0.42 5.78 29.78
C LEU A 95 0.03 6.92 28.85
N VAL A 96 0.43 6.86 27.58
CA VAL A 96 0.19 7.91 26.57
C VAL A 96 -0.69 7.42 25.44
N SER A 97 -1.57 8.29 24.92
CA SER A 97 -2.35 8.01 23.70
C SER A 97 -1.49 8.19 22.45
N PHE A 98 -1.89 7.56 21.35
CA PHE A 98 -1.23 7.71 20.05
C PHE A 98 -1.24 9.17 19.59
N ALA A 99 -2.38 9.87 19.73
CA ALA A 99 -2.48 11.28 19.34
C ALA A 99 -1.51 12.17 20.15
N PHE A 100 -1.39 11.94 21.46
CA PHE A 100 -0.43 12.69 22.27
C PHE A 100 1.02 12.39 21.86
N LEU A 101 1.36 11.12 21.64
CA LEU A 101 2.68 10.73 21.15
C LEU A 101 3.00 11.39 19.80
N ALA A 102 2.05 11.40 18.87
CA ALA A 102 2.18 12.06 17.57
C ALA A 102 2.43 13.57 17.71
N TYR A 103 1.74 14.24 18.63
CA TYR A 103 1.95 15.65 18.91
C TYR A 103 3.38 15.94 19.40
N VAL A 104 3.86 15.20 20.40
CA VAL A 104 5.21 15.40 20.97
C VAL A 104 6.30 15.09 19.94
N LEU A 105 6.16 14.00 19.18
CA LEU A 105 7.15 13.61 18.17
C LEU A 105 7.23 14.61 17.01
N PHE A 106 6.09 15.18 16.61
CA PHE A 106 6.06 16.21 15.59
C PHE A 106 6.71 17.51 16.09
N GLN A 107 6.30 18.01 17.26
CA GLN A 107 6.79 19.29 17.79
C GLN A 107 8.28 19.28 18.14
N GLU A 108 8.78 18.19 18.73
CA GLU A 108 10.17 18.12 19.21
C GLU A 108 11.14 17.60 18.16
N PHE A 109 10.68 16.74 17.24
CA PHE A 109 11.56 16.04 16.31
C PHE A 109 11.23 16.18 14.83
N GLY A 110 10.06 16.73 14.46
CA GLY A 110 9.58 16.77 13.08
C GLY A 110 9.22 15.38 12.52
N ILE A 111 8.86 14.45 13.40
CA ILE A 111 8.54 13.05 13.07
C ILE A 111 7.03 12.86 13.14
N VAL A 112 6.44 12.19 12.15
CA VAL A 112 4.99 11.96 12.09
C VAL A 112 4.67 10.47 12.25
N PRO A 113 4.09 10.02 13.37
CA PRO A 113 3.61 8.65 13.53
C PRO A 113 2.33 8.40 12.72
N ILE A 114 2.40 7.47 11.78
CA ILE A 114 1.32 7.18 10.82
C ILE A 114 0.49 5.95 11.19
N ALA A 115 1.10 4.97 11.83
CA ALA A 115 0.44 3.70 12.14
C ALA A 115 1.05 3.02 13.37
N MET A 116 0.35 2.01 13.87
CA MET A 116 0.89 1.07 14.85
C MET A 116 0.61 -0.36 14.43
N GLY A 117 1.51 -1.26 14.81
CA GLY A 117 1.42 -2.69 14.55
C GLY A 117 1.63 -3.52 15.82
N HIS A 118 0.82 -4.58 15.97
CA HIS A 118 0.99 -5.60 17.00
C HIS A 118 0.56 -6.96 16.46
N ASN A 119 1.41 -7.98 16.60
CA ASN A 119 1.14 -9.35 16.15
C ASN A 119 0.58 -9.44 14.72
N ASP A 120 1.24 -8.76 13.77
CA ASP A 120 0.84 -8.65 12.35
C ASP A 120 -0.50 -7.95 12.07
N GLU A 121 -1.14 -7.35 13.09
CA GLU A 121 -2.24 -6.41 12.89
C GLU A 121 -1.74 -4.98 12.82
N TYR A 122 -2.05 -4.29 11.72
CA TYR A 122 -1.70 -2.90 11.49
C TYR A 122 -2.93 -2.01 11.57
N ARG A 123 -2.79 -0.84 12.20
CA ARG A 123 -3.84 0.17 12.33
C ARG A 123 -3.31 1.54 11.95
N LEU A 124 -4.03 2.24 11.07
CA LEU A 124 -3.69 3.61 10.68
C LEU A 124 -4.19 4.57 11.75
N PHE A 125 -3.27 5.39 12.27
CA PHE A 125 -3.56 6.49 13.20
C PHE A 125 -4.71 6.22 14.22
N PRO A 126 -4.54 5.27 15.15
CA PRO A 126 -5.54 4.99 16.17
C PRO A 126 -5.43 5.99 17.33
N ALA A 127 -5.88 7.23 17.08
CA ALA A 127 -5.69 8.42 17.91
C ALA A 127 -5.87 8.19 19.43
N LYS A 128 -6.94 7.48 19.82
CA LYS A 128 -7.32 7.26 21.23
C LYS A 128 -6.63 6.06 21.88
N THR A 129 -6.01 5.17 21.09
CA THR A 129 -5.38 3.96 21.61
C THR A 129 -4.14 4.31 22.41
N ARG A 130 -3.98 3.69 23.58
CA ARG A 130 -2.81 3.86 24.43
C ARG A 130 -1.65 3.06 23.87
N VAL A 131 -0.49 3.70 23.71
CA VAL A 131 0.67 3.08 23.08
C VAL A 131 1.43 2.26 24.12
N ARG A 132 1.71 1.01 23.78
CA ARG A 132 2.44 0.07 24.63
C ARG A 132 3.84 -0.19 24.10
N CYS A 133 4.74 -0.68 24.95
CA CYS A 133 6.14 -0.93 24.58
C CYS A 133 6.34 -2.18 23.71
N ASP A 134 5.36 -3.08 23.68
CA ASP A 134 5.29 -4.25 22.79
C ASP A 134 4.79 -3.91 21.39
N TYR A 135 4.24 -2.71 21.18
CA TYR A 135 3.77 -2.27 19.87
C TYR A 135 4.92 -1.68 19.05
N LYS A 136 4.87 -1.91 17.74
CA LYS A 136 5.68 -1.17 16.76
C LYS A 136 4.90 0.06 16.34
N VAL A 137 5.52 1.23 16.38
CA VAL A 137 4.96 2.47 15.87
C VAL A 137 5.67 2.81 14.56
N TYR A 138 4.92 2.97 13.49
CA TYR A 138 5.45 3.34 12.18
C TYR A 138 5.42 4.86 12.03
N ILE A 139 6.57 5.43 11.68
CA ILE A 139 6.80 6.86 11.65
C ILE A 139 7.36 7.29 10.30
N LEU A 140 6.94 8.46 9.82
CA LEU A 140 7.58 9.19 8.72
C LEU A 140 8.67 10.09 9.29
N SER A 141 9.89 9.93 8.78
CA SER A 141 11.06 10.72 9.20
C SER A 141 12.02 10.89 8.04
N THR A 142 12.70 12.03 7.98
CA THR A 142 13.80 12.28 7.03
C THR A 142 15.14 11.68 7.49
N SER A 143 15.23 11.29 8.77
CA SER A 143 16.46 10.77 9.37
C SER A 143 16.27 9.33 9.86
N PRO A 144 17.23 8.44 9.56
CA PRO A 144 17.22 7.06 10.06
C PRO A 144 17.52 6.97 11.57
N ASP A 145 17.97 8.05 12.19
CA ASP A 145 18.24 8.11 13.64
C ASP A 145 16.99 8.31 14.51
N CYS A 146 15.81 8.23 13.90
CA CYS A 146 14.52 8.42 14.54
C CYS A 146 14.31 7.50 15.75
N SER A 147 14.69 6.22 15.67
CA SER A 147 14.58 5.26 16.79
C SER A 147 15.37 5.71 18.02
N ARG A 148 16.58 6.25 17.81
CA ARG A 148 17.41 6.78 18.91
C ARG A 148 16.79 8.04 19.52
N ARG A 149 16.21 8.92 18.70
CA ARG A 149 15.54 10.16 19.16
C ARG A 149 14.29 9.86 19.98
N VAL A 150 13.46 8.93 19.51
CA VAL A 150 12.26 8.47 20.25
C VAL A 150 12.66 7.78 21.56
N GLY A 151 13.71 6.95 21.54
CA GLY A 151 14.28 6.34 22.74
C GLY A 151 14.88 7.34 23.74
N ALA A 152 15.26 8.53 23.28
CA ALA A 152 15.85 9.60 24.10
C ALA A 152 14.81 10.53 24.74
N LEU A 153 13.50 10.28 24.55
CA LEU A 153 12.45 11.00 25.26
C LEU A 153 12.72 10.96 26.77
N SER A 154 12.81 12.15 27.37
CA SER A 154 13.12 12.34 28.78
C SER A 154 11.92 12.88 29.54
N LEU A 155 11.92 12.68 30.86
CA LEU A 155 10.93 13.30 31.74
C LEU A 155 10.96 14.84 31.65
N THR A 156 12.14 15.44 31.46
CA THR A 156 12.29 16.90 31.33
C THR A 156 11.60 17.47 30.11
N LEU A 157 11.64 16.74 28.98
CA LEU A 157 10.93 17.12 27.76
C LEU A 157 9.41 16.99 27.96
N LEU A 158 8.96 15.91 28.59
CA LEU A 158 7.53 15.68 28.85
C LEU A 158 6.94 16.63 29.88
N GLN A 159 7.76 17.19 30.78
CA GLN A 159 7.32 18.20 31.75
C GLN A 159 6.74 19.46 31.07
N LYS A 160 7.23 19.81 29.87
CA LYS A 160 6.65 20.90 29.04
C LYS A 160 5.18 20.67 28.70
N TYR A 161 4.76 19.40 28.65
CA TYR A 161 3.43 18.96 28.23
C TYR A 161 2.58 18.42 29.39
N GLN A 162 2.96 18.70 30.63
CA GLN A 162 2.30 18.18 31.83
C GLN A 162 0.79 18.47 31.86
N THR A 163 0.35 19.62 31.36
CA THR A 163 -1.07 20.00 31.35
C THR A 163 -1.93 19.17 30.40
N MET A 164 -1.32 18.51 29.42
CA MET A 164 -2.00 17.63 28.45
C MET A 164 -1.85 16.14 28.82
N LEU A 165 -1.12 15.82 29.88
CA LEU A 165 -0.83 14.46 30.33
C LEU A 165 -1.62 14.11 31.58
N ASP A 166 -2.72 13.36 31.42
CA ASP A 166 -3.53 12.90 32.55
C ASP A 166 -2.73 12.02 33.54
N ASN A 167 -1.75 11.25 33.03
CA ASN A 167 -0.99 10.26 33.81
C ASN A 167 0.45 10.72 34.15
N PHE A 168 0.71 12.03 34.25
CA PHE A 168 2.09 12.56 34.44
C PHE A 168 2.79 12.02 35.71
N ASP A 169 2.06 11.85 36.80
CA ASP A 169 2.61 11.32 38.06
C ASP A 169 3.00 9.84 37.93
N GLU A 170 2.25 9.06 37.16
CA GLU A 170 2.57 7.66 36.86
C GLU A 170 3.80 7.54 35.97
N ILE A 171 3.90 8.41 34.96
CA ILE A 171 5.08 8.51 34.08
C ILE A 171 6.31 8.86 34.91
N THR A 172 6.20 9.81 35.84
CA THR A 172 7.30 10.21 36.73
C THR A 172 7.75 9.05 37.63
N ARG A 173 6.80 8.31 38.21
CA ARG A 173 7.08 7.11 39.01
C ARG A 173 7.75 6.01 38.17
N ALA A 174 7.24 5.75 36.96
CA ALA A 174 7.80 4.77 36.04
C ALA A 174 9.20 5.14 35.56
N TRP A 175 9.44 6.42 35.25
CA TRP A 175 10.74 6.96 34.88
C TRP A 175 11.75 6.79 36.02
N ASN A 176 11.39 7.18 37.25
CA ASN A 176 12.26 7.03 38.40
C ASN A 176 12.60 5.55 38.63
N LYS A 177 11.59 4.66 38.61
CA LYS A 177 11.81 3.21 38.71
C LYS A 177 12.78 2.71 37.64
N HIS A 178 12.59 3.08 36.38
CA HIS A 178 13.44 2.69 35.25
C HIS A 178 14.86 3.29 35.33
N SER A 179 14.99 4.54 35.79
CA SER A 179 16.30 5.20 35.99
C SER A 179 17.07 4.56 37.15
N PHE A 180 16.39 4.23 38.25
CA PHE A 180 16.99 3.55 39.39
C PHE A 180 17.41 2.11 39.04
N THR A 181 16.56 1.34 38.35
CA THR A 181 16.89 -0.03 37.95
C THR A 181 18.00 -0.07 36.90
N SER A 182 18.02 0.84 35.93
CA SER A 182 19.11 0.90 34.92
C SER A 182 20.45 1.32 35.53
N LYS A 183 20.46 2.30 36.46
CA LYS A 183 21.66 2.71 37.22
C LYS A 183 22.14 1.62 38.18
N LEU A 184 21.23 0.88 38.81
CA LEU A 184 21.58 -0.25 39.67
C LEU A 184 22.11 -1.43 38.85
N ALA A 185 21.49 -1.77 37.72
CA ALA A 185 21.94 -2.83 36.83
C ALA A 185 23.32 -2.53 36.22
N THR A 186 23.58 -1.28 35.81
CA THR A 186 24.91 -0.86 35.33
C THR A 186 25.95 -0.86 36.46
N ARG A 187 25.60 -0.47 37.69
CA ARG A 187 26.50 -0.63 38.86
C ARG A 187 26.77 -2.09 39.20
N VAL A 188 25.76 -2.97 39.16
CA VAL A 188 25.93 -4.41 39.41
C VAL A 188 26.81 -5.03 38.31
N GLN A 189 26.59 -4.73 37.03
CA GLN A 189 27.45 -5.18 35.93
C GLN A 189 28.89 -4.61 36.01
N GLN A 190 29.06 -3.35 36.41
CA GLN A 190 30.40 -2.77 36.64
C GLN A 190 31.10 -3.39 37.86
N SER A 191 30.34 -3.77 38.90
CA SER A 191 30.85 -4.46 40.08
C SER A 191 31.25 -5.90 39.77
N SER A 192 30.45 -6.62 38.97
CA SER A 192 30.77 -7.97 38.48
C SER A 192 31.98 -7.97 37.54
N ARG A 193 32.16 -6.91 36.72
CA ARG A 193 33.36 -6.74 35.89
C ARG A 193 34.63 -6.44 36.70
N ARG A 194 34.51 -5.75 37.85
CA ARG A 194 35.65 -5.55 38.77
C ARG A 194 36.06 -6.84 39.50
N LEU A 195 35.12 -7.72 39.82
CA LEU A 195 35.40 -9.02 40.46
C LEU A 195 36.00 -10.07 39.51
N LEU A 196 35.81 -9.91 38.19
CA LEU A 196 36.42 -10.77 37.17
C LEU A 196 37.85 -10.35 36.77
N LEU A 197 38.27 -9.12 37.10
CA LEU A 197 39.64 -8.64 36.79
C LEU A 197 40.70 -9.03 37.83
N THR A 198 40.32 -9.68 38.93
CA THR A 198 41.25 -10.10 40.00
C THR A 198 41.64 -11.58 39.93
N ARG A 199 41.33 -12.31 38.84
CA ARG A 199 41.54 -13.76 38.78
C ARG A 199 42.31 -14.30 37.58
N THR A 200 43.02 -13.46 36.84
CA THR A 200 43.88 -13.91 35.74
C THR A 200 45.19 -13.13 35.69
N THR A 201 46.09 -13.41 36.64
CA THR A 201 47.53 -13.17 36.48
C THR A 201 48.20 -14.53 36.44
N HIS A 202 48.38 -15.09 35.24
CA HIS A 202 49.54 -15.91 34.85
C HIS A 202 49.40 -16.38 33.39
N ARG A 203 50.48 -16.10 32.62
CA ARG A 203 50.94 -16.67 31.34
C ARG A 203 50.92 -15.76 30.10
N THR A 204 52.06 -15.07 29.94
CA THR A 204 52.99 -15.07 28.79
C THR A 204 52.47 -14.92 27.35
N SER A 205 52.90 -13.80 26.76
CA SER A 205 53.22 -13.42 25.38
C SER A 205 53.29 -14.48 24.26
N LEU A 206 52.80 -14.14 23.06
CA LEU A 206 53.60 -13.60 21.94
C LEU A 206 52.76 -13.35 20.66
N VAL A 207 53.23 -12.36 19.89
CA VAL A 207 53.05 -11.99 18.47
C VAL A 207 51.89 -11.09 18.03
N ASP A 208 52.35 -9.97 17.45
CA ASP A 208 51.69 -8.80 16.86
C ASP A 208 50.96 -9.04 15.52
N SER A 209 49.88 -8.25 15.36
CA SER A 209 49.43 -7.43 14.20
C SER A 209 49.25 -8.09 12.82
N SER A 210 48.29 -7.74 11.95
CA SER A 210 47.32 -6.63 11.86
C SER A 210 46.27 -6.99 10.78
N PHE A 211 45.02 -6.47 10.88
CA PHE A 211 44.20 -5.86 9.80
C PHE A 211 42.75 -5.63 10.27
N TYR A 212 42.18 -4.52 9.77
CA TYR A 212 40.99 -3.81 10.22
C TYR A 212 39.70 -4.63 10.35
N SER A 213 38.98 -4.47 11.47
CA SER A 213 37.60 -4.97 11.66
C SER A 213 36.68 -3.81 12.07
N ILE A 214 35.72 -3.50 11.18
CA ILE A 214 34.56 -2.65 11.47
C ILE A 214 33.57 -3.51 12.26
N LYS A 215 33.45 -3.25 13.57
CA LYS A 215 32.49 -3.93 14.44
C LYS A 215 31.07 -3.40 14.19
N SER A 216 30.23 -4.21 13.57
CA SER A 216 28.77 -4.13 13.71
C SER A 216 28.39 -4.62 15.11
N ASN A 217 27.78 -3.73 15.88
CA ASN A 217 27.37 -4.02 17.25
C ASN A 217 25.99 -4.68 17.24
N GLY A 218 25.94 -5.98 16.96
CA GLY A 218 24.73 -6.79 17.12
C GLY A 218 24.40 -6.98 18.60
N ARG A 219 23.34 -6.36 19.08
CA ARG A 219 22.71 -6.75 20.35
C ARG A 219 21.66 -7.81 20.04
N ALA A 220 21.91 -9.01 20.54
CA ALA A 220 20.92 -10.07 20.65
C ALA A 220 19.70 -9.56 21.45
N SER A 221 18.54 -9.57 20.82
CA SER A 221 17.24 -9.51 21.48
C SER A 221 16.74 -10.94 21.59
N GLU A 222 16.29 -11.29 22.79
CA GLU A 222 15.69 -12.59 23.13
C GLU A 222 14.56 -12.94 22.15
N ALA A 223 14.53 -14.21 21.76
CA ALA A 223 13.55 -14.78 20.85
C ALA A 223 12.25 -15.04 21.62
N ASP A 224 11.20 -14.27 21.34
CA ASP A 224 9.84 -14.70 21.59
C ASP A 224 9.40 -15.61 20.46
N SER A 225 9.11 -16.86 20.82
CA SER A 225 8.52 -17.87 19.96
C SER A 225 7.00 -17.68 19.96
N ASP A 226 6.47 -17.01 18.95
CA ASP A 226 5.06 -17.17 18.60
C ASP A 226 4.95 -17.29 17.08
N ALA A 227 4.68 -18.51 16.62
CA ALA A 227 4.49 -18.84 15.21
C ALA A 227 2.98 -18.91 14.95
N SER A 228 2.33 -17.76 14.92
CA SER A 228 0.97 -17.64 14.40
C SER A 228 1.02 -17.46 12.88
N HIS A 229 0.26 -18.26 12.15
CA HIS A 229 0.11 -18.17 10.70
C HIS A 229 -0.33 -16.75 10.29
N ARG A 230 0.53 -16.05 9.53
CA ARG A 230 0.27 -14.71 9.02
C ARG A 230 -0.77 -14.78 7.91
N SER A 231 -1.93 -14.16 8.11
CA SER A 231 -2.84 -13.76 7.03
C SER A 231 -2.76 -12.24 6.92
N SER A 232 -2.47 -11.71 5.74
CA SER A 232 -2.56 -10.28 5.48
C SER A 232 -4.02 -9.86 5.66
N ILE A 233 -4.34 -9.15 6.75
CA ILE A 233 -5.69 -8.74 7.15
C ILE A 233 -6.32 -7.70 6.18
N VAL A 234 -5.63 -7.31 5.12
CA VAL A 234 -6.13 -6.38 4.10
C VAL A 234 -6.47 -7.12 2.80
N VAL A 235 -7.35 -8.12 2.88
CA VAL A 235 -8.00 -8.68 1.68
C VAL A 235 -9.48 -8.94 1.99
N PRO A 236 -10.41 -8.06 1.59
CA PRO A 236 -11.80 -8.46 1.43
C PRO A 236 -11.94 -9.07 0.04
N CYS A 237 -11.66 -10.36 -0.09
CA CYS A 237 -12.23 -11.16 -1.16
C CYS A 237 -12.87 -12.37 -0.50
N THR A 238 -14.15 -12.28 -0.14
CA THR A 238 -15.02 -13.45 0.02
C THR A 238 -15.94 -13.51 -1.19
N THR A 239 -15.45 -14.11 -2.26
CA THR A 239 -16.33 -14.88 -3.15
C THR A 239 -16.02 -16.33 -2.87
N GLU A 240 -16.97 -17.00 -2.21
CA GLU A 240 -17.05 -18.45 -2.17
C GLU A 240 -17.36 -18.89 -3.61
N THR A 241 -16.40 -19.55 -4.26
CA THR A 241 -16.65 -20.30 -5.47
C THR A 241 -16.32 -21.74 -5.13
N ASP A 242 -17.35 -22.47 -4.70
CA ASP A 242 -17.33 -23.92 -4.60
C ASP A 242 -17.17 -24.50 -6.00
N VAL A 243 -16.15 -25.33 -6.17
CA VAL A 243 -15.96 -26.17 -7.36
C VAL A 243 -16.82 -27.42 -7.14
N PRO A 244 -17.84 -27.71 -7.97
CA PRO A 244 -18.48 -29.01 -7.93
C PRO A 244 -17.63 -30.00 -8.74
N THR A 245 -17.04 -30.95 -8.03
CA THR A 245 -16.65 -32.25 -8.58
C THR A 245 -17.91 -32.98 -9.02
N ASN A 246 -18.05 -33.28 -10.31
CA ASN A 246 -18.99 -34.29 -10.80
C ASN A 246 -18.19 -35.40 -11.49
N GLY A 247 -18.40 -36.62 -10.98
CA GLY A 247 -17.98 -37.85 -11.61
C GLY A 247 -18.89 -38.25 -12.77
N ASP A 248 -18.28 -39.03 -13.65
CA ASP A 248 -18.81 -40.13 -14.47
C ASP A 248 -20.34 -40.25 -14.61
N ASP A 249 -20.81 -40.13 -15.85
CA ASP A 249 -21.53 -41.23 -16.51
C ASP A 249 -21.44 -41.07 -18.04
N GLY A 250 -21.10 -42.18 -18.72
CA GLY A 250 -20.73 -42.19 -20.14
C GLY A 250 -21.89 -42.33 -21.14
N THR A 251 -21.59 -42.08 -22.42
CA THR A 251 -21.90 -42.96 -23.57
C THR A 251 -21.48 -42.31 -24.91
N THR A 252 -20.53 -42.97 -25.59
CA THR A 252 -20.38 -43.22 -27.05
C THR A 252 -20.87 -42.20 -28.10
N GLN A 253 -19.99 -41.77 -29.01
CA GLN A 253 -19.96 -42.23 -30.43
C GLN A 253 -18.81 -41.60 -31.26
N ASP A 254 -18.39 -42.38 -32.26
CA ASP A 254 -17.23 -42.27 -33.16
C ASP A 254 -17.15 -41.05 -34.08
N ALA A 255 -15.92 -40.69 -34.48
CA ALA A 255 -15.49 -40.56 -35.89
C ALA A 255 -13.96 -40.33 -36.02
N THR A 256 -13.23 -41.41 -36.37
CA THR A 256 -12.23 -41.55 -37.46
C THR A 256 -12.06 -40.31 -38.39
N GLU A 257 -10.91 -39.89 -38.94
CA GLU A 257 -9.52 -40.37 -39.19
C GLU A 257 -8.84 -39.25 -40.10
N PRO A 258 -7.66 -39.36 -40.78
CA PRO A 258 -6.28 -39.79 -40.45
C PRO A 258 -5.16 -38.80 -40.97
N PHE A 259 -3.89 -39.27 -40.92
CA PHE A 259 -2.67 -38.90 -41.72
C PHE A 259 -1.75 -37.74 -41.21
N VAL A 260 -0.40 -37.77 -41.23
CA VAL A 260 0.66 -38.62 -41.85
C VAL A 260 1.93 -38.63 -40.95
N SER A 261 2.70 -39.72 -41.02
CA SER A 261 4.03 -39.94 -40.43
C SER A 261 5.18 -39.48 -41.34
N ALA A 262 6.28 -38.96 -40.77
CA ALA A 262 7.60 -38.99 -41.40
C ALA A 262 8.71 -39.17 -40.35
N ALA A 263 9.53 -40.20 -40.55
CA ALA A 263 10.61 -40.66 -39.67
C ALA A 263 11.94 -39.89 -39.88
N PRO A 264 12.86 -39.97 -38.90
CA PRO A 264 14.28 -40.11 -39.22
C PRO A 264 14.98 -41.22 -38.42
N GLN A 265 16.01 -41.83 -39.01
CA GLN A 265 16.97 -42.75 -38.39
C GLN A 265 18.30 -42.69 -39.18
N PRO A 266 19.44 -43.21 -38.68
CA PRO A 266 20.03 -43.08 -37.33
C PRO A 266 21.59 -43.04 -37.33
N THR A 267 22.22 -42.67 -36.20
CA THR A 267 23.55 -43.14 -35.72
C THR A 267 23.69 -42.63 -34.26
N SER A 268 24.21 -43.31 -33.23
CA SER A 268 24.86 -44.62 -33.03
C SER A 268 24.93 -44.92 -31.51
N PHE A 269 24.59 -46.15 -31.10
CA PHE A 269 25.22 -47.06 -30.10
C PHE A 269 25.74 -46.53 -28.71
N GLN A 270 25.63 -47.20 -27.54
CA GLN A 270 24.96 -48.42 -27.00
C GLN A 270 25.39 -48.58 -25.48
N PRO A 271 25.11 -49.66 -24.71
CA PRO A 271 24.27 -49.62 -23.50
C PRO A 271 24.90 -50.14 -22.18
N LEU A 272 24.12 -50.07 -21.08
CA LEU A 272 24.31 -50.83 -19.82
C LEU A 272 23.85 -52.30 -19.95
N PRO A 273 24.38 -53.21 -19.10
CA PRO A 273 23.69 -54.46 -18.74
C PRO A 273 23.31 -54.54 -17.24
N LYS A 274 22.13 -55.14 -16.99
CA LYS A 274 21.82 -55.95 -15.78
C LYS A 274 22.25 -57.40 -16.08
N VAL A 275 22.61 -58.25 -15.12
CA VAL A 275 21.76 -59.11 -14.26
C VAL A 275 22.74 -60.01 -13.45
N ILE A 276 22.38 -60.50 -12.25
CA ILE A 276 22.41 -61.93 -11.82
C ILE A 276 22.12 -62.04 -10.30
N GLU A 277 21.22 -62.98 -9.98
CA GLU A 277 20.72 -63.42 -8.66
C GLU A 277 21.63 -64.46 -7.98
N GLY A 278 21.37 -64.72 -6.69
CA GLY A 278 21.80 -65.94 -5.98
C GLY A 278 21.76 -65.85 -4.45
N ASP A 279 20.63 -66.26 -3.86
CA ASP A 279 20.36 -67.08 -2.64
C ASP A 279 21.30 -67.08 -1.41
N ASP A 280 20.74 -66.91 -0.19
CA ASP A 280 20.51 -68.02 0.77
C ASP A 280 19.91 -67.58 2.14
N GLU A 281 19.20 -68.51 2.77
CA GLU A 281 18.33 -68.44 3.97
C GLU A 281 19.02 -68.28 5.34
N SER A 282 18.28 -67.77 6.36
CA SER A 282 17.93 -68.50 7.61
C SER A 282 17.33 -67.63 8.76
N SER A 283 16.04 -67.87 9.05
CA SER A 283 15.39 -68.16 10.35
C SER A 283 15.62 -67.38 11.67
N GLU A 284 14.49 -66.87 12.19
CA GLU A 284 13.92 -67.00 13.57
C GLU A 284 13.54 -65.75 14.41
N LYS A 285 12.23 -65.68 14.68
CA LYS A 285 11.50 -65.46 15.96
C LYS A 285 11.32 -64.06 16.59
N MET A 286 10.03 -63.73 16.69
CA MET A 286 9.34 -62.78 17.60
C MET A 286 9.55 -63.13 19.10
N PRO A 287 9.40 -62.16 20.04
CA PRO A 287 8.07 -61.90 20.62
C PRO A 287 7.73 -60.43 20.99
N LEU A 288 6.45 -60.07 20.84
CA LEU A 288 5.70 -59.05 21.63
C LEU A 288 5.28 -59.66 22.99
N PRO A 289 4.65 -58.99 24.01
CA PRO A 289 4.08 -57.62 24.12
C PRO A 289 4.28 -56.90 25.50
N SER A 290 3.83 -55.64 25.63
CA SER A 290 2.96 -55.16 26.75
C SER A 290 2.52 -53.69 26.58
N GLN A 291 1.20 -53.48 26.47
CA GLN A 291 0.49 -52.19 26.62
C GLN A 291 -0.01 -52.03 28.09
N PRO A 292 -0.50 -50.84 28.55
CA PRO A 292 -1.92 -50.48 28.34
C PRO A 292 -2.26 -48.97 28.16
N HIS A 293 -3.45 -48.76 27.57
CA HIS A 293 -4.32 -47.59 27.31
C HIS A 293 -4.86 -46.82 28.57
N PRO A 294 -5.93 -45.95 28.55
CA PRO A 294 -6.29 -44.74 27.75
C PRO A 294 -6.99 -43.58 28.56
N ALA A 295 -7.41 -42.51 27.83
CA ALA A 295 -8.66 -41.71 27.95
C ALA A 295 -8.74 -40.40 28.78
N LYS A 296 -9.18 -39.30 28.12
CA LYS A 296 -10.53 -38.67 28.26
C LYS A 296 -10.70 -37.45 27.33
N ARG A 297 -11.51 -37.60 26.27
CA ARG A 297 -12.24 -36.49 25.60
C ARG A 297 -13.71 -36.63 26.01
N LEU A 298 -14.31 -35.52 26.45
CA LEU A 298 -15.74 -35.48 26.81
C LEU A 298 -16.62 -35.36 25.55
N PRO A 299 -17.84 -35.93 25.57
CA PRO A 299 -18.74 -36.03 24.42
C PRO A 299 -19.60 -34.76 24.22
N PRO A 300 -20.21 -34.56 23.04
CA PRO A 300 -21.23 -33.56 22.84
C PRO A 300 -22.54 -34.02 23.50
N LEU A 301 -23.12 -33.15 24.32
CA LEU A 301 -24.45 -33.36 24.91
C LEU A 301 -25.51 -33.14 23.84
N ASN A 302 -26.18 -34.23 23.46
CA ASN A 302 -27.46 -34.23 22.80
C ASN A 302 -28.53 -34.20 23.90
N VAL A 303 -29.39 -33.18 23.93
CA VAL A 303 -30.59 -33.17 24.77
C VAL A 303 -31.81 -33.14 23.86
N ALA A 304 -32.59 -34.21 23.95
CA ALA A 304 -33.86 -34.39 23.30
C ALA A 304 -34.96 -33.49 23.93
N SER A 305 -35.80 -32.96 23.05
CA SER A 305 -37.25 -32.73 23.17
C SER A 305 -37.89 -32.60 24.57
N ALA A 306 -38.40 -31.40 24.87
CA ALA A 306 -39.67 -31.21 25.60
C ALA A 306 -40.27 -29.83 25.24
N THR A 307 -41.57 -29.81 24.94
CA THR A 307 -42.43 -28.69 24.49
C THR A 307 -42.57 -27.51 25.49
N PRO A 308 -42.92 -26.29 25.02
CA PRO A 308 -42.99 -25.07 25.85
C PRO A 308 -44.39 -24.80 26.43
N PRO A 309 -44.51 -24.08 27.57
CA PRO A 309 -45.71 -23.30 27.90
C PRO A 309 -45.51 -21.80 27.56
N PRO A 310 -46.61 -21.04 27.46
CA PRO A 310 -46.68 -19.79 26.71
C PRO A 310 -46.39 -18.54 27.57
N ASP A 311 -46.34 -17.40 26.86
CA ASP A 311 -46.43 -16.02 27.35
C ASP A 311 -45.13 -15.30 27.70
N ALA A 312 -44.59 -14.56 26.72
CA ALA A 312 -44.64 -13.09 26.70
C ALA A 312 -43.73 -12.53 25.59
N SER A 313 -44.38 -11.87 24.63
CA SER A 313 -43.88 -11.01 23.55
C SER A 313 -42.45 -10.46 23.66
N ALA A 314 -41.60 -10.85 22.70
CA ALA A 314 -40.39 -10.13 22.31
C ALA A 314 -40.34 -9.95 20.79
N THR A 315 -40.16 -8.71 20.39
CA THR A 315 -40.13 -8.16 19.03
C THR A 315 -39.10 -8.87 18.14
N GLN A 316 -39.53 -9.29 16.95
CA GLN A 316 -38.73 -9.98 15.94
C GLN A 316 -37.53 -9.13 15.48
N VAL A 317 -36.32 -9.64 15.68
CA VAL A 317 -35.16 -9.28 14.85
C VAL A 317 -35.15 -10.26 13.68
N VAL A 318 -35.56 -9.77 12.51
CA VAL A 318 -35.44 -10.50 11.24
C VAL A 318 -33.96 -10.57 10.89
N VAL A 319 -33.39 -11.77 11.01
CA VAL A 319 -32.10 -12.10 10.42
C VAL A 319 -32.32 -12.16 8.90
N GLN A 320 -31.91 -11.12 8.17
CA GLN A 320 -31.78 -11.19 6.72
C GLN A 320 -30.59 -12.10 6.39
N GLN A 321 -30.88 -13.37 6.13
CA GLN A 321 -30.02 -14.21 5.30
C GLN A 321 -30.12 -13.67 3.87
N ASP A 322 -29.07 -13.04 3.36
CA ASP A 322 -28.97 -12.72 1.93
C ASP A 322 -28.82 -14.02 1.13
N LYS A 323 -29.96 -14.62 0.80
CA LYS A 323 -30.10 -15.60 -0.28
C LYS A 323 -30.11 -14.83 -1.60
N ASN A 324 -28.97 -14.79 -2.30
CA ASN A 324 -28.96 -14.40 -3.70
C ASN A 324 -27.78 -15.04 -4.46
N SER A 325 -27.73 -16.37 -4.49
CA SER A 325 -26.98 -17.07 -5.54
C SER A 325 -27.72 -16.83 -6.86
N ARG A 326 -27.29 -15.82 -7.63
CA ARG A 326 -27.85 -15.56 -8.97
C ARG A 326 -27.56 -16.79 -9.85
N SER A 327 -28.56 -17.25 -10.59
CA SER A 327 -28.33 -18.30 -11.60
C SER A 327 -27.41 -17.76 -12.71
N ASN A 328 -26.61 -18.63 -13.35
CA ASN A 328 -25.75 -18.22 -14.47
C ASN A 328 -26.54 -17.51 -15.58
N SER A 329 -27.79 -17.92 -15.83
CA SER A 329 -28.69 -17.25 -16.78
C SER A 329 -29.00 -15.80 -16.41
N GLN A 330 -29.14 -15.49 -15.12
CA GLN A 330 -29.42 -14.12 -14.66
C GLN A 330 -28.18 -13.23 -14.83
N LEU A 331 -26.99 -13.76 -14.57
CA LEU A 331 -25.73 -13.02 -14.76
C LEU A 331 -25.51 -12.62 -16.23
N SER A 332 -25.80 -13.52 -17.17
CA SER A 332 -25.72 -13.22 -18.60
C SER A 332 -26.76 -12.19 -19.05
N LEU A 333 -27.99 -12.24 -18.52
CA LEU A 333 -29.01 -11.22 -18.80
C LEU A 333 -28.62 -9.85 -18.25
N ASP A 334 -28.12 -9.81 -17.00
CA ASP A 334 -27.63 -8.58 -16.38
C ASP A 334 -26.47 -7.98 -17.19
N TYR A 335 -25.56 -8.83 -17.70
CA TYR A 335 -24.46 -8.43 -18.58
C TYR A 335 -24.94 -7.81 -19.91
N LEU A 336 -25.89 -8.45 -20.61
CA LEU A 336 -26.44 -7.88 -21.84
C LEU A 336 -27.20 -6.57 -21.57
N SER A 337 -27.91 -6.48 -20.45
CA SER A 337 -28.53 -5.23 -20.00
C SER A 337 -27.48 -4.14 -19.72
N PHE A 338 -26.35 -4.50 -19.13
CA PHE A 338 -25.26 -3.58 -18.87
C PHE A 338 -24.65 -3.03 -20.15
N LEU A 339 -24.40 -3.88 -21.16
CA LEU A 339 -23.87 -3.45 -22.47
C LEU A 339 -24.82 -2.52 -23.24
N THR A 340 -26.13 -2.64 -23.02
CA THR A 340 -27.14 -1.78 -23.67
C THR A 340 -27.44 -0.52 -22.87
N THR A 341 -26.93 -0.41 -21.65
CA THR A 341 -27.09 0.78 -20.81
C THR A 341 -26.29 1.93 -21.38
N ARG A 342 -26.97 3.02 -21.74
CA ARG A 342 -26.32 4.22 -22.29
C ARG A 342 -25.74 5.09 -21.18
N VAL A 343 -24.63 5.75 -21.48
CA VAL A 343 -24.12 6.85 -20.66
C VAL A 343 -25.11 8.02 -20.76
N PRO A 344 -25.54 8.62 -19.63
CA PRO A 344 -26.39 9.80 -19.66
C PRO A 344 -25.69 11.02 -20.31
N ASP A 345 -26.38 11.76 -21.18
CA ASP A 345 -25.81 12.91 -21.91
C ASP A 345 -25.54 14.14 -21.00
N ASP A 346 -26.23 14.18 -19.85
CA ASP A 346 -26.10 15.19 -18.80
C ASP A 346 -25.14 14.77 -17.68
N LEU A 347 -24.34 13.73 -17.89
CA LEU A 347 -23.39 13.25 -16.89
C LEU A 347 -22.25 14.26 -16.67
N GLU A 348 -22.09 14.68 -15.42
CA GLU A 348 -21.05 15.61 -14.95
C GLU A 348 -20.36 15.06 -13.70
N ASP A 349 -19.18 15.59 -13.38
CA ASP A 349 -18.40 15.23 -12.19
C ASP A 349 -18.05 13.72 -12.06
N HIS A 350 -18.08 12.97 -13.17
CA HIS A 350 -17.75 11.54 -13.22
C HIS A 350 -16.26 11.27 -13.45
N ILE A 351 -15.88 10.00 -13.31
CA ILE A 351 -14.55 9.49 -13.64
C ILE A 351 -14.63 8.78 -14.99
N LEU A 352 -13.76 9.15 -15.92
CA LEU A 352 -13.58 8.47 -17.20
C LEU A 352 -12.32 7.60 -17.14
N LEU A 353 -12.47 6.30 -17.31
CA LEU A 353 -11.35 5.35 -17.41
C LEU A 353 -11.16 4.96 -18.87
N CYS A 354 -10.07 5.42 -19.49
CA CYS A 354 -9.69 5.08 -20.85
C CYS A 354 -8.75 3.85 -20.84
N GLY A 355 -9.22 2.76 -21.44
CA GLY A 355 -8.59 1.45 -21.45
C GLY A 355 -9.27 0.46 -20.51
N MET A 356 -9.03 -0.84 -20.73
CA MET A 356 -9.57 -1.92 -19.91
C MET A 356 -8.46 -2.49 -19.00
N PRO A 357 -8.58 -2.41 -17.66
CA PRO A 357 -7.65 -3.07 -16.76
C PRO A 357 -7.93 -4.57 -16.65
N ASN A 358 -6.91 -5.35 -16.27
CA ASN A 358 -7.04 -6.78 -15.96
C ASN A 358 -8.15 -7.06 -14.93
N MET A 359 -8.11 -6.33 -13.82
CA MET A 359 -9.03 -6.50 -12.69
C MET A 359 -9.82 -5.21 -12.44
N LEU A 360 -10.94 -5.04 -13.16
CA LEU A 360 -11.76 -3.84 -13.06
C LEU A 360 -12.29 -3.58 -11.65
N HIS A 361 -12.58 -4.63 -10.88
CA HIS A 361 -12.94 -4.53 -9.47
C HIS A 361 -11.94 -3.71 -8.64
N ASP A 362 -10.63 -3.88 -8.87
CA ASP A 362 -9.58 -3.23 -8.06
C ASP A 362 -9.49 -1.72 -8.32
N PHE A 363 -10.02 -1.24 -9.45
CA PHE A 363 -10.18 0.19 -9.71
C PHE A 363 -11.50 0.74 -9.12
N VAL A 364 -12.59 -0.01 -9.21
CA VAL A 364 -13.93 0.44 -8.78
C VAL A 364 -14.10 0.39 -7.27
N ALA A 365 -13.64 -0.67 -6.60
CA ALA A 365 -13.87 -0.90 -5.18
C ALA A 365 -13.30 0.22 -4.27
N PRO A 366 -12.09 0.75 -4.48
CA PRO A 366 -11.55 1.86 -3.68
C PRO A 366 -12.37 3.15 -3.75
N LEU A 367 -13.12 3.36 -4.85
CA LEU A 367 -14.00 4.52 -5.04
C LEU A 367 -15.36 4.37 -4.35
N ARG A 368 -15.67 3.17 -3.87
CA ARG A 368 -17.00 2.79 -3.35
C ARG A 368 -17.00 2.56 -1.82
N GLN A 369 -15.90 2.89 -1.15
CA GLN A 369 -15.75 2.64 0.29
C GLN A 369 -16.79 3.37 1.15
N PRO A 370 -17.39 2.66 2.13
CA PRO A 370 -18.49 3.20 2.96
C PRO A 370 -18.03 4.27 3.96
N ASN A 371 -16.73 4.36 4.27
CA ASN A 371 -16.20 5.22 5.33
C ASN A 371 -15.97 6.68 4.92
N ARG A 372 -16.38 7.09 3.72
CA ARG A 372 -16.53 8.51 3.46
C ARG A 372 -17.70 8.96 4.34
N PRO A 373 -17.55 9.87 5.32
CA PRO A 373 -18.71 10.55 5.85
C PRO A 373 -19.27 11.29 4.67
N GLN A 374 -20.28 10.69 4.05
CA GLN A 374 -21.13 11.36 3.11
C GLN A 374 -21.60 12.57 3.91
N LYS A 375 -21.09 13.76 3.56
CA LYS A 375 -21.96 14.94 3.62
C LYS A 375 -23.28 14.43 3.11
N LYS A 376 -24.38 14.62 3.85
CA LYS A 376 -25.69 13.96 3.69
C LYS A 376 -26.31 13.95 2.25
N PHE A 377 -25.57 14.42 1.24
CA PHE A 377 -25.87 14.54 -0.18
C PHE A 377 -24.68 14.23 -1.14
N ALA A 378 -23.55 13.65 -0.70
CA ALA A 378 -22.45 13.33 -1.61
C ALA A 378 -22.78 12.08 -2.44
N ALA A 379 -23.31 12.29 -3.64
CA ALA A 379 -23.68 11.27 -4.61
C ALA A 379 -22.50 10.32 -4.91
N VAL A 380 -22.83 9.04 -5.16
CA VAL A 380 -21.89 8.03 -5.63
C VAL A 380 -21.27 8.52 -6.95
N VAL A 381 -19.94 8.69 -6.99
CA VAL A 381 -19.26 9.23 -8.18
C VAL A 381 -19.45 8.27 -9.36
N PRO A 382 -20.08 8.69 -10.47
CA PRO A 382 -20.26 7.83 -11.62
C PRO A 382 -18.92 7.47 -12.27
N ILE A 383 -18.81 6.27 -12.83
CA ILE A 383 -17.61 5.78 -13.52
C ILE A 383 -18.01 5.36 -14.93
N VAL A 384 -17.34 5.90 -15.95
CA VAL A 384 -17.49 5.50 -17.34
C VAL A 384 -16.20 4.80 -17.77
N VAL A 385 -16.30 3.53 -18.12
CA VAL A 385 -15.20 2.73 -18.67
C VAL A 385 -15.29 2.80 -20.19
N LEU A 386 -14.28 3.39 -20.80
CA LEU A 386 -14.16 3.57 -22.24
C LEU A 386 -13.01 2.72 -22.76
N SER A 387 -13.31 1.68 -23.53
CA SER A 387 -12.29 0.79 -24.09
C SER A 387 -12.62 0.36 -25.52
N ALA A 388 -11.57 0.20 -26.32
CA ALA A 388 -11.65 -0.45 -27.62
C ALA A 388 -11.81 -1.98 -27.49
N THR A 389 -11.38 -2.55 -26.35
CA THR A 389 -11.61 -3.96 -26.03
C THR A 389 -12.99 -4.14 -25.37
N PRO A 390 -13.75 -5.17 -25.76
CA PRO A 390 -15.03 -5.47 -25.13
C PRO A 390 -14.83 -5.92 -23.67
N ILE A 391 -15.72 -5.50 -22.78
CA ILE A 391 -15.73 -6.01 -21.40
C ILE A 391 -16.20 -7.47 -21.40
N SER A 392 -15.51 -8.35 -20.69
CA SER A 392 -15.92 -9.76 -20.55
C SER A 392 -17.01 -9.95 -19.49
N GLU A 393 -17.76 -11.06 -19.55
CA GLU A 393 -18.74 -11.43 -18.51
C GLU A 393 -18.09 -11.56 -17.13
N LYS A 394 -16.86 -12.10 -17.04
CA LYS A 394 -16.09 -12.21 -15.80
C LYS A 394 -15.80 -10.82 -15.21
N GLN A 395 -15.34 -9.88 -16.02
CA GLN A 395 -15.07 -8.51 -15.58
C GLN A 395 -16.36 -7.82 -15.12
N HIS A 396 -17.46 -7.94 -15.87
CA HIS A 396 -18.75 -7.40 -15.46
C HIS A 396 -19.25 -8.01 -14.14
N ALA A 397 -19.18 -9.34 -13.99
CA ALA A 397 -19.59 -10.02 -12.77
C ALA A 397 -18.86 -9.48 -11.53
N SER A 398 -17.56 -9.13 -11.66
CA SER A 398 -16.76 -8.56 -10.57
C SER A 398 -17.19 -7.15 -10.14
N ILE A 399 -17.96 -6.43 -10.96
CA ILE A 399 -18.42 -5.08 -10.66
C ILE A 399 -19.94 -4.92 -10.64
N ALA A 400 -20.71 -5.97 -10.92
CA ALA A 400 -22.16 -5.94 -11.08
C ALA A 400 -22.92 -5.44 -9.84
N HIS A 401 -22.31 -5.55 -8.65
CA HIS A 401 -22.87 -5.03 -7.39
C HIS A 401 -22.66 -3.52 -7.20
N PHE A 402 -21.75 -2.89 -7.97
CA PHE A 402 -21.51 -1.45 -7.88
C PHE A 402 -22.48 -0.67 -8.76
N LYS A 403 -23.11 0.36 -8.17
CA LYS A 403 -24.01 1.27 -8.88
C LYS A 403 -23.24 2.35 -9.64
N HIS A 404 -23.88 2.95 -10.64
CA HIS A 404 -23.34 4.07 -11.45
C HIS A 404 -21.99 3.75 -12.10
N VAL A 405 -21.87 2.54 -12.65
CA VAL A 405 -20.77 2.16 -13.54
C VAL A 405 -21.37 1.97 -14.92
N TYR A 406 -20.76 2.58 -15.93
CA TYR A 406 -21.18 2.51 -17.32
C TYR A 406 -20.02 2.04 -18.18
N PHE A 407 -20.32 1.33 -19.26
CA PHE A 407 -19.33 0.89 -20.23
C PHE A 407 -19.66 1.44 -21.61
N LEU A 408 -18.66 2.04 -22.26
CA LEU A 408 -18.74 2.51 -23.63
C LEU A 408 -17.69 1.78 -24.47
N HIS A 409 -18.16 0.95 -25.39
CA HIS A 409 -17.30 0.25 -26.32
C HIS A 409 -16.93 1.18 -27.50
N GLY A 410 -15.64 1.44 -27.66
CA GLY A 410 -15.12 2.28 -28.74
C GLY A 410 -13.71 2.78 -28.45
N SER A 411 -12.98 3.15 -29.51
CA SER A 411 -11.66 3.74 -29.33
C SER A 411 -11.78 5.19 -28.83
N PRO A 412 -11.05 5.56 -27.77
CA PRO A 412 -11.05 6.92 -27.22
C PRO A 412 -10.37 7.95 -28.12
N LEU A 413 -9.78 7.51 -29.25
CA LEU A 413 -9.24 8.39 -30.30
C LEU A 413 -10.32 8.94 -31.24
N HIS A 414 -11.59 8.51 -31.11
CA HIS A 414 -12.68 9.04 -31.91
C HIS A 414 -13.44 10.14 -31.17
N LEU A 415 -13.63 11.27 -31.84
CA LEU A 415 -14.30 12.46 -31.30
C LEU A 415 -15.72 12.18 -30.77
N HIS A 416 -16.50 11.41 -31.54
CA HIS A 416 -17.87 11.06 -31.17
C HIS A 416 -17.90 10.23 -29.87
N VAL A 417 -16.95 9.31 -29.70
CA VAL A 417 -16.87 8.44 -28.52
C VAL A 417 -16.55 9.25 -27.27
N LEU A 418 -15.60 10.19 -27.32
CA LEU A 418 -15.31 11.09 -26.20
C LEU A 418 -16.47 12.03 -25.86
N THR A 419 -17.25 12.43 -26.87
CA THR A 419 -18.45 13.25 -26.68
C THR A 419 -19.54 12.46 -25.94
N THR A 420 -19.81 11.22 -26.38
CA THR A 420 -20.76 10.31 -25.72
C THR A 420 -20.31 9.90 -24.31
N ALA A 421 -19.00 9.83 -24.06
CA ALA A 421 -18.45 9.59 -22.73
C ALA A 421 -18.49 10.83 -21.81
N CYS A 422 -18.99 11.97 -22.31
CA CYS A 422 -18.99 13.26 -21.63
C CYS A 422 -17.61 13.68 -21.12
N ALA A 423 -16.53 13.37 -21.85
CA ALA A 423 -15.16 13.52 -21.35
C ALA A 423 -14.83 14.96 -20.90
N ALA A 424 -15.32 15.98 -21.63
CA ALA A 424 -15.12 17.39 -21.30
C ALA A 424 -15.84 17.86 -20.01
N LYS A 425 -16.86 17.13 -19.55
CA LYS A 425 -17.60 17.40 -18.30
C LYS A 425 -17.15 16.53 -17.12
N SER A 426 -16.21 15.62 -17.36
CA SER A 426 -15.70 14.71 -16.34
C SER A 426 -14.85 15.44 -15.30
N LYS A 427 -14.85 14.94 -14.07
CA LYS A 427 -13.97 15.46 -13.02
C LYS A 427 -12.53 14.98 -13.21
N SER A 428 -12.36 13.74 -13.66
CA SER A 428 -11.04 13.13 -13.84
C SER A 428 -11.08 12.10 -14.97
N VAL A 429 -10.00 12.07 -15.73
CA VAL A 429 -9.76 11.09 -16.80
C VAL A 429 -8.52 10.30 -16.45
N VAL A 430 -8.59 8.97 -16.50
CA VAL A 430 -7.45 8.07 -16.31
C VAL A 430 -7.14 7.39 -17.63
N ILE A 431 -5.92 7.53 -18.10
CA ILE A 431 -5.42 6.87 -19.30
C ILE A 431 -4.48 5.75 -18.85
N LEU A 432 -4.93 4.52 -19.07
CA LEU A 432 -4.10 3.34 -18.86
C LEU A 432 -3.09 3.21 -20.01
N SER A 433 -1.89 2.72 -19.69
CA SER A 433 -0.96 2.27 -20.72
C SER A 433 -1.51 0.98 -21.33
N SER A 434 -1.62 0.92 -22.65
CA SER A 434 -1.97 -0.31 -23.37
C SER A 434 -0.90 -1.35 -23.06
N THR A 435 -1.23 -2.34 -22.22
CA THR A 435 -0.41 -3.55 -22.16
C THR A 435 -0.87 -4.40 -23.34
N ASN A 436 0.00 -4.58 -24.34
CA ASN A 436 -0.24 -5.48 -25.47
C ASN A 436 -0.15 -6.95 -24.99
N ASP A 437 -0.90 -7.30 -23.94
CA ASP A 437 -0.76 -8.60 -23.28
C ASP A 437 -1.45 -9.73 -24.05
N ASP A 438 -2.23 -9.44 -25.09
CA ASP A 438 -3.15 -10.43 -25.67
C ASP A 438 -2.85 -10.91 -27.10
N ASP A 439 -1.88 -10.37 -27.88
CA ASP A 439 -1.79 -10.74 -29.32
C ASP A 439 -0.38 -10.84 -29.96
N CYS A 440 0.73 -10.91 -29.22
CA CYS A 440 2.07 -11.01 -29.84
C CYS A 440 3.00 -12.04 -29.18
N ASP A 441 2.53 -13.27 -28.96
CA ASP A 441 3.42 -14.41 -28.65
C ASP A 441 4.27 -14.84 -29.87
N ASP A 442 4.03 -14.27 -31.06
CA ASP A 442 4.69 -14.72 -32.28
C ASP A 442 6.04 -14.05 -32.58
N GLU A 443 6.39 -12.88 -32.01
CA GLU A 443 7.72 -12.24 -32.20
C GLU A 443 8.09 -11.24 -31.07
N PRO A 444 8.75 -11.68 -29.97
CA PRO A 444 9.14 -10.80 -28.86
C PRO A 444 10.24 -9.77 -29.21
N ASP A 445 10.93 -9.90 -30.35
CA ASP A 445 12.09 -9.09 -30.75
C ASP A 445 11.73 -7.83 -31.57
N LEU A 446 10.45 -7.57 -31.86
CA LEU A 446 10.04 -6.51 -32.81
C LEU A 446 9.47 -5.22 -32.20
N VAL A 447 9.11 -5.21 -30.92
CA VAL A 447 8.57 -3.99 -30.28
C VAL A 447 9.70 -3.21 -29.63
N ASP A 448 10.12 -2.11 -30.29
CA ASP A 448 11.07 -1.17 -29.70
C ASP A 448 10.56 -0.72 -28.31
N GLU A 449 11.34 -0.98 -27.26
CA GLU A 449 11.05 -0.53 -25.90
C GLU A 449 10.79 0.98 -25.84
N ASN A 450 11.32 1.74 -26.80
CA ASN A 450 11.07 3.17 -26.94
C ASN A 450 9.65 3.54 -27.33
N MET A 451 8.91 2.62 -27.92
CA MET A 451 7.56 2.84 -28.43
C MET A 451 6.46 2.40 -27.45
N ILE A 452 6.81 1.79 -26.31
CA ILE A 452 5.83 1.21 -25.36
C ILE A 452 4.76 2.20 -24.86
N ASP A 453 5.09 3.49 -24.74
CA ASP A 453 4.18 4.53 -24.23
C ASP A 453 3.53 5.38 -25.34
N THR A 454 3.76 5.05 -26.62
CA THR A 454 3.33 5.88 -27.76
C THR A 454 1.82 6.08 -27.78
N ASP A 455 1.06 5.01 -27.56
CA ASP A 455 -0.41 5.05 -27.59
C ASP A 455 -0.97 5.87 -26.44
N ALA A 456 -0.47 5.66 -25.22
CA ALA A 456 -0.87 6.41 -24.03
C ALA A 456 -0.57 7.90 -24.19
N LEU A 457 0.60 8.27 -24.72
CA LEU A 457 0.98 9.65 -24.99
C LEU A 457 0.14 10.30 -26.10
N THR A 458 -0.15 9.56 -27.17
CA THR A 458 -1.01 10.03 -28.26
C THR A 458 -2.41 10.29 -27.76
N LEU A 459 -2.96 9.34 -26.99
CA LEU A 459 -4.27 9.48 -26.39
C LEU A 459 -4.33 10.64 -25.38
N TYR A 460 -3.29 10.81 -24.56
CA TYR A 460 -3.21 11.93 -23.62
C TYR A 460 -3.28 13.28 -24.34
N ARG A 461 -2.51 13.44 -25.43
CA ARG A 461 -2.53 14.68 -26.21
C ARG A 461 -3.92 14.93 -26.82
N PHE A 462 -4.50 13.90 -27.42
CA PHE A 462 -5.81 13.99 -28.04
C PHE A 462 -6.92 14.33 -27.04
N VAL A 463 -6.97 13.64 -25.90
CA VAL A 463 -7.97 13.90 -24.83
C VAL A 463 -7.76 15.28 -24.22
N THR A 464 -6.52 15.72 -24.02
CA THR A 464 -6.23 17.06 -23.48
C THR A 464 -6.77 18.13 -24.43
N GLU A 465 -6.43 18.06 -25.72
CA GLU A 465 -6.89 19.00 -26.75
C GLU A 465 -8.42 18.98 -26.91
N PHE A 466 -9.03 17.78 -26.85
CA PHE A 466 -10.49 17.63 -26.87
C PHE A 466 -11.16 18.32 -25.69
N CYS A 467 -10.65 18.10 -24.47
CA CYS A 467 -11.17 18.71 -23.25
C CYS A 467 -10.96 20.23 -23.22
N GLU A 468 -9.88 20.74 -23.81
CA GLU A 468 -9.64 22.19 -23.92
C GLU A 468 -10.60 22.86 -24.90
N THR A 469 -10.86 22.23 -26.04
CA THR A 469 -11.68 22.77 -27.12
C THR A 469 -13.18 22.64 -26.85
N SER A 470 -13.61 21.53 -26.22
CA SER A 470 -15.02 21.18 -26.08
C SER A 470 -15.63 21.58 -24.73
N ARG A 471 -14.88 22.28 -23.88
CA ARG A 471 -15.30 22.64 -22.51
C ARG A 471 -16.16 23.89 -22.48
N HIS A 472 -17.17 23.89 -21.61
CA HIS A 472 -17.97 25.08 -21.32
C HIS A 472 -17.13 26.13 -20.57
N PRO A 473 -17.22 27.44 -20.87
CA PRO A 473 -16.39 28.49 -20.26
C PRO A 473 -16.37 28.49 -18.72
N ASP A 474 -17.50 28.11 -18.10
CA ASP A 474 -17.69 28.13 -16.64
C ASP A 474 -17.18 26.86 -15.92
N MET A 475 -16.78 25.81 -16.65
CA MET A 475 -16.33 24.55 -16.04
C MET A 475 -14.80 24.44 -15.97
N PRO A 476 -14.22 23.83 -14.92
CA PRO A 476 -12.79 23.57 -14.85
C PRO A 476 -12.37 22.49 -15.85
N LEU A 477 -11.09 22.48 -16.23
CA LEU A 477 -10.53 21.38 -17.03
C LEU A 477 -10.54 20.07 -16.21
N PRO A 478 -10.93 18.94 -16.81
CA PRO A 478 -10.80 17.63 -16.18
C PRO A 478 -9.35 17.37 -15.77
N ARG A 479 -9.15 16.72 -14.63
CA ARG A 479 -7.80 16.26 -14.26
C ARG A 479 -7.47 15.01 -15.06
N ILE A 480 -6.50 15.11 -15.96
CA ILE A 480 -6.04 13.98 -16.76
C ILE A 480 -4.83 13.32 -16.07
N LEU A 481 -4.98 12.03 -15.75
CA LEU A 481 -3.97 11.16 -15.16
C LEU A 481 -3.51 10.17 -16.23
N ILE A 482 -2.22 10.13 -16.52
CA ILE A 482 -1.63 9.18 -17.48
C ILE A 482 -0.72 8.19 -16.76
N VAL A 483 -0.86 6.91 -17.12
CA VAL A 483 0.07 5.86 -16.73
C VAL A 483 1.14 5.74 -17.81
N LEU A 484 2.40 5.82 -17.40
CA LEU A 484 3.55 5.61 -18.28
C LEU A 484 4.40 4.46 -17.73
N ASN A 485 4.90 3.60 -18.61
CA ASN A 485 5.75 2.49 -18.22
C ASN A 485 7.20 2.94 -18.01
N ARG A 486 7.64 4.01 -18.71
CA ARG A 486 9.01 4.51 -18.60
C ARG A 486 9.08 5.96 -18.14
N PRO A 487 9.95 6.29 -17.15
CA PRO A 487 10.18 7.67 -16.74
C PRO A 487 10.63 8.58 -17.89
N SER A 488 11.46 8.06 -18.81
CA SER A 488 11.98 8.81 -19.96
C SER A 488 10.90 9.26 -20.94
N SER A 489 9.75 8.59 -20.99
CA SER A 489 8.59 8.96 -21.81
C SER A 489 7.94 10.26 -21.35
N LEU A 490 8.17 10.67 -20.10
CA LEU A 490 7.59 11.89 -19.53
C LEU A 490 7.94 13.16 -20.32
N ARG A 491 9.12 13.20 -20.95
CA ARG A 491 9.57 14.33 -21.78
C ARG A 491 8.62 14.67 -22.93
N PHE A 492 7.78 13.71 -23.33
CA PHE A 492 6.82 13.86 -24.41
C PHE A 492 5.44 14.34 -23.95
N VAL A 493 5.20 14.35 -22.64
CA VAL A 493 4.00 14.94 -22.06
C VAL A 493 4.18 16.46 -22.10
N LYS A 494 3.42 17.12 -22.98
CA LYS A 494 3.44 18.57 -23.09
C LYS A 494 2.87 19.17 -21.79
N ASP A 495 3.64 20.01 -21.13
CA ASP A 495 3.11 21.01 -20.21
C ASP A 495 3.19 22.35 -20.95
N GLU A 496 2.06 22.89 -21.41
CA GLU A 496 2.04 24.20 -22.07
C GLU A 496 2.55 25.32 -21.13
N HIS A 497 2.61 25.07 -19.82
CA HIS A 497 3.16 25.98 -18.81
C HIS A 497 4.66 25.80 -18.57
N ASN A 498 5.34 25.02 -19.39
CA ASN A 498 6.80 25.05 -19.50
C ASN A 498 7.31 26.29 -20.27
N LYS A 499 6.41 27.23 -20.63
CA LYS A 499 6.79 28.59 -20.99
C LYS A 499 7.39 29.25 -19.75
N GLU A 500 8.72 29.40 -19.76
CA GLU A 500 9.48 30.06 -18.71
C GLU A 500 8.77 31.35 -18.23
N PRO A 501 8.57 31.42 -16.91
CA PRO A 501 9.36 32.38 -16.15
C PRO A 501 9.86 31.66 -14.89
N ALA A 502 10.82 30.76 -15.04
CA ALA A 502 11.59 30.34 -13.87
C ALA A 502 12.68 31.39 -13.69
N ASP A 503 12.60 32.19 -12.63
CA ASP A 503 13.70 33.06 -12.20
C ASP A 503 15.02 32.26 -12.31
N GLU A 504 16.10 32.91 -12.76
CA GLU A 504 17.40 32.27 -13.00
C GLU A 504 17.87 31.43 -11.79
N GLU A 505 17.51 31.87 -10.58
CA GLU A 505 17.67 31.16 -9.30
C GLU A 505 16.97 29.79 -9.26
N THR A 506 15.72 29.68 -9.68
CA THR A 506 14.97 28.40 -9.70
C THR A 506 15.61 27.42 -10.68
N VAL A 507 16.06 27.91 -11.84
CA VAL A 507 16.73 27.08 -12.84
C VAL A 507 18.10 26.62 -12.34
N GLU A 508 18.86 27.49 -11.68
CA GLU A 508 20.16 27.16 -11.09
C GLU A 508 20.01 26.15 -9.94
N ILE A 509 19.02 26.34 -9.06
CA ILE A 509 18.66 25.39 -7.99
C ILE A 509 18.25 24.05 -8.59
N LEU A 510 17.35 24.02 -9.58
CA LEU A 510 16.96 22.79 -10.27
C LEU A 510 18.18 22.12 -10.94
N ARG A 511 19.07 22.87 -11.57
CA ARG A 511 20.31 22.34 -12.17
C ARG A 511 21.30 21.84 -11.12
N ALA A 512 21.39 22.47 -9.96
CA ALA A 512 22.23 22.03 -8.85
C ALA A 512 21.68 20.75 -8.22
N HIS A 513 20.36 20.72 -7.95
CA HIS A 513 19.64 19.52 -7.51
C HIS A 513 19.81 18.38 -8.52
N LYS A 514 19.59 18.65 -9.82
CA LYS A 514 19.83 17.69 -10.90
C LYS A 514 21.27 17.19 -10.88
N ARG A 515 22.28 18.06 -10.94
CA ARG A 515 23.71 17.68 -10.99
C ARG A 515 24.16 16.80 -9.83
N GLN A 516 23.64 17.04 -8.63
CA GLN A 516 24.06 16.30 -7.43
C GLN A 516 23.32 14.96 -7.29
N VAL A 517 22.10 14.90 -7.81
CA VAL A 517 21.34 13.67 -8.01
C VAL A 517 21.94 12.79 -9.13
N LEU A 518 22.38 13.40 -10.23
CA LEU A 518 23.08 12.79 -11.38
C LEU A 518 24.48 12.21 -11.05
N SER A 519 24.98 12.36 -9.82
CA SER A 519 26.22 11.68 -9.38
C SER A 519 26.06 10.15 -9.26
N ARG A 520 24.83 9.66 -9.43
CA ARG A 520 24.49 8.26 -9.67
C ARG A 520 24.12 8.13 -11.15
N SER A 521 24.94 7.43 -11.91
CA SER A 521 24.87 7.31 -13.38
C SER A 521 23.57 6.74 -13.95
N ASP A 522 22.65 6.24 -13.10
CA ASP A 522 21.49 5.43 -13.50
C ASP A 522 20.16 5.88 -12.85
N ASP A 523 20.08 7.08 -12.25
CA ASP A 523 18.92 7.48 -11.42
C ASP A 523 17.74 8.06 -12.24
N PRO A 524 16.49 7.57 -12.07
CA PRO A 524 15.27 8.03 -12.78
C PRO A 524 14.83 9.47 -12.45
N LEU A 525 15.61 10.16 -11.63
CA LEU A 525 15.28 11.44 -11.02
C LEU A 525 15.21 12.64 -11.98
N ASP A 526 15.93 12.61 -13.11
CA ASP A 526 15.81 13.66 -14.13
C ASP A 526 14.40 13.71 -14.74
N SER A 527 13.67 12.58 -14.67
CA SER A 527 12.28 12.46 -15.10
C SER A 527 11.28 12.81 -13.99
N ILE A 528 11.60 12.54 -12.72
CA ILE A 528 10.61 12.61 -11.62
C ILE A 528 10.47 14.03 -11.05
N CYS A 529 11.52 14.87 -11.10
CA CYS A 529 11.45 16.26 -10.62
C CYS A 529 10.86 17.21 -11.68
N THR A 530 9.61 16.95 -12.07
CA THR A 530 8.84 17.81 -12.99
C THR A 530 7.53 18.25 -12.34
N PRO A 531 7.01 19.46 -12.65
CA PRO A 531 5.75 19.93 -12.08
C PRO A 531 4.59 18.96 -12.31
N ILE A 532 4.50 18.37 -13.50
CA ILE A 532 3.44 17.43 -13.86
C ILE A 532 3.50 16.14 -13.03
N PHE A 533 4.71 15.60 -12.77
CA PHE A 533 4.87 14.45 -11.89
C PHE A 533 4.57 14.83 -10.43
N ALA A 534 5.15 15.91 -9.92
CA ALA A 534 4.94 16.38 -8.55
C ALA A 534 3.47 16.70 -8.24
N SER A 535 2.69 17.06 -9.27
CA SER A 535 1.23 17.27 -9.18
C SER A 535 0.42 15.98 -9.06
N GLY A 536 1.02 14.83 -9.34
CA GLY A 536 0.39 13.51 -9.39
C GLY A 536 -0.45 13.25 -10.63
N LYS A 537 -0.22 13.98 -11.74
CA LYS A 537 -0.88 13.75 -13.05
C LYS A 537 -0.23 12.62 -13.86
N VAL A 538 0.94 12.12 -13.44
CA VAL A 538 1.61 10.96 -14.05
C VAL A 538 1.88 9.91 -12.99
N PHE A 539 1.68 8.64 -13.33
CA PHE A 539 2.03 7.51 -12.49
C PHE A 539 2.92 6.50 -13.25
N PHE A 540 3.99 6.05 -12.60
CA PHE A 540 4.89 5.02 -13.11
C PHE A 540 4.68 3.73 -12.31
N PRO A 541 4.12 2.66 -12.90
CA PRO A 541 3.91 1.39 -12.20
C PRO A 541 5.20 0.80 -11.59
N ASN A 542 6.34 0.98 -12.27
CA ASN A 542 7.66 0.52 -11.81
C ASN A 542 8.08 1.16 -10.47
N ALA A 543 7.42 2.25 -10.03
CA ALA A 543 7.62 2.79 -8.69
C ALA A 543 7.25 1.80 -7.57
N LEU A 544 6.34 0.86 -7.86
CA LEU A 544 5.92 -0.16 -6.91
C LEU A 544 6.99 -1.23 -6.70
N ASP A 545 7.95 -1.42 -7.62
CA ASP A 545 9.05 -2.36 -7.42
C ASP A 545 9.96 -1.94 -6.24
N ALA A 546 10.05 -0.63 -5.97
CA ALA A 546 10.75 -0.10 -4.80
C ALA A 546 10.10 -0.53 -3.47
N LEU A 547 8.82 -0.94 -3.47
CA LEU A 547 8.14 -1.45 -2.28
C LEU A 547 8.82 -2.70 -1.73
N LEU A 548 9.22 -3.62 -2.60
CA LEU A 548 9.92 -4.84 -2.17
C LEU A 548 11.33 -4.53 -1.66
N GLY A 549 12.01 -3.54 -2.27
CA GLY A 549 13.31 -3.08 -1.82
C GLY A 549 13.30 -2.40 -0.45
N THR A 550 12.15 -1.86 -0.02
CA THR A 550 11.96 -1.16 1.27
C THR A 550 11.39 -2.07 2.37
N CYS A 551 11.07 -3.33 2.06
CA CYS A 551 10.50 -4.26 3.02
C CYS A 551 11.47 -4.63 4.16
N ASP A 552 10.98 -4.56 5.40
CA ASP A 552 11.63 -5.17 6.55
C ASP A 552 11.37 -6.69 6.58
N LYS A 553 11.93 -7.41 7.57
CA LYS A 553 11.69 -8.86 7.74
C LYS A 553 10.20 -9.24 7.74
N HIS A 554 9.35 -8.31 8.17
CA HIS A 554 7.91 -8.49 8.31
C HIS A 554 7.10 -7.88 7.15
N GLY A 555 7.73 -7.29 6.13
CA GLY A 555 7.02 -6.65 5.02
C GLY A 555 5.98 -5.60 5.47
N SER A 556 6.21 -4.93 6.59
CA SER A 556 5.23 -4.05 7.23
C SER A 556 4.78 -2.93 6.29
N ILE A 557 5.70 -2.43 5.47
CA ILE A 557 5.43 -1.37 4.49
C ILE A 557 4.38 -1.78 3.45
N ILE A 558 4.31 -3.07 3.09
CA ILE A 558 3.31 -3.59 2.16
C ILE A 558 1.92 -3.39 2.76
N ASP A 559 1.73 -3.88 3.98
CA ASP A 559 0.45 -3.79 4.70
C ASP A 559 0.05 -2.31 4.91
N LEU A 560 1.00 -1.44 5.24
CA LEU A 560 0.76 0.01 5.36
C LEU A 560 0.33 0.66 4.04
N MET A 561 0.95 0.29 2.91
CA MET A 561 0.56 0.81 1.60
C MET A 561 -0.84 0.36 1.22
N TYR A 562 -1.20 -0.91 1.47
CA TYR A 562 -2.58 -1.36 1.27
C TYR A 562 -3.56 -0.60 2.16
N LEU A 563 -3.24 -0.36 3.43
CA LEU A 563 -4.11 0.43 4.30
C LEU A 563 -4.24 1.89 3.82
N PHE A 564 -3.17 2.52 3.32
CA PHE A 564 -3.26 3.89 2.80
C PHE A 564 -4.19 3.98 1.58
N ILE A 565 -4.10 3.01 0.66
CA ILE A 565 -4.82 3.03 -0.61
C ILE A 565 -6.22 2.44 -0.48
N LEU A 566 -6.35 1.26 0.11
CA LEU A 566 -7.60 0.53 0.28
C LEU A 566 -8.32 0.85 1.59
N GLY A 567 -7.73 1.65 2.49
CA GLY A 567 -8.35 1.98 3.77
C GLY A 567 -8.35 0.81 4.76
N GLU A 568 -8.54 1.14 6.03
CA GLU A 568 -8.75 0.14 7.09
C GLU A 568 -10.21 -0.37 7.03
N PRO A 569 -10.44 -1.69 7.11
CA PRO A 569 -11.78 -2.21 7.29
C PRO A 569 -12.34 -1.75 8.66
N PRO A 570 -13.66 -1.50 8.78
CA PRO A 570 -14.26 -1.16 10.06
C PRO A 570 -14.07 -2.32 11.06
N ARG A 571 -13.73 -2.00 12.30
CA ARG A 571 -13.51 -2.98 13.37
C ARG A 571 -14.50 -2.72 14.51
N GLY A 572 -15.53 -3.56 14.59
CA GLY A 572 -16.63 -3.36 15.53
C GLY A 572 -17.33 -2.04 15.27
N ASP A 573 -17.40 -1.18 16.30
CA ASP A 573 -18.04 0.14 16.24
C ASP A 573 -17.10 1.27 15.76
N GLU A 574 -15.80 1.01 15.62
CA GLU A 574 -14.84 2.01 15.11
C GLU A 574 -14.83 2.02 13.59
N ALA A 575 -15.12 3.19 13.01
CA ALA A 575 -14.94 3.42 11.58
C ALA A 575 -13.45 3.27 11.20
N GLY A 576 -13.21 2.52 10.14
CA GLY A 576 -11.86 2.33 9.61
C GLY A 576 -11.30 3.63 9.04
N ARG A 577 -10.00 3.88 9.28
CA ARG A 577 -9.30 5.09 8.84
C ARG A 577 -8.81 4.94 7.40
N CYS A 578 -8.75 6.04 6.67
CA CYS A 578 -8.13 6.06 5.34
C CYS A 578 -7.42 7.38 5.06
N LEU A 579 -6.58 7.37 4.02
CA LEU A 579 -6.02 8.60 3.47
C LEU A 579 -7.14 9.42 2.83
N ASP A 580 -7.23 10.68 3.23
CA ASP A 580 -8.20 11.63 2.70
C ASP A 580 -7.58 13.02 2.56
N GLN A 581 -8.34 13.94 1.96
CA GLN A 581 -7.96 15.33 1.81
C GLN A 581 -9.01 16.28 2.37
N ILE A 582 -8.55 17.32 3.05
CA ILE A 582 -9.40 18.39 3.56
C ILE A 582 -8.86 19.76 3.14
N THR A 583 -9.76 20.69 2.81
CA THR A 583 -9.41 22.09 2.64
C THR A 583 -9.05 22.70 3.99
N ILE A 584 -8.14 23.66 3.99
CA ILE A 584 -7.71 24.31 5.24
C ILE A 584 -8.87 25.12 5.83
N PRO A 585 -9.25 24.88 7.10
CA PRO A 585 -10.27 25.67 7.79
C PRO A 585 -9.94 27.18 7.75
N PRO A 586 -10.93 28.06 7.54
CA PRO A 586 -10.69 29.51 7.48
C PRO A 586 -10.01 30.11 8.71
N THR A 587 -10.19 29.50 9.88
CA THR A 587 -9.56 29.89 11.15
C THR A 587 -8.04 29.68 11.17
N LEU A 588 -7.52 28.84 10.27
CA LEU A 588 -6.12 28.44 10.19
C LEU A 588 -5.38 29.04 9.00
N TRP A 589 -6.04 29.86 8.17
CA TRP A 589 -5.39 30.52 7.04
C TRP A 589 -4.26 31.45 7.48
N GLY A 590 -3.12 31.37 6.80
CA GLY A 590 -1.93 32.17 7.11
C GLY A 590 -1.24 31.79 8.43
N ARG A 591 -1.62 30.67 9.06
CA ARG A 591 -0.92 30.14 10.23
C ARG A 591 0.17 29.15 9.81
N PRO A 592 1.16 28.87 10.68
CA PRO A 592 2.13 27.80 10.44
C PRO A 592 1.45 26.42 10.41
N TYR A 593 1.99 25.50 9.61
CA TYR A 593 1.53 24.12 9.46
C TYR A 593 1.48 23.40 10.82
N GLY A 594 2.42 23.68 11.72
CA GLY A 594 2.41 23.10 13.06
C GLY A 594 1.18 23.49 13.90
N ALA A 595 0.63 24.69 13.72
CA ALA A 595 -0.62 25.08 14.37
C ALA A 595 -1.82 24.34 13.79
N CYS A 596 -1.79 24.03 12.48
CA CYS A 596 -2.83 23.21 11.84
C CYS A 596 -2.75 21.76 12.32
N PHE A 597 -1.53 21.21 12.39
CA PHE A 597 -1.25 19.88 12.91
C PHE A 597 -1.76 19.74 14.35
N GLU A 598 -1.42 20.68 15.23
CA GLU A 598 -1.88 20.71 16.62
C GLU A 598 -3.41 20.75 16.73
N ASN A 599 -4.05 21.69 16.05
CA ASN A 599 -5.49 21.89 16.17
C ASN A 599 -6.28 20.67 15.66
N LEU A 600 -5.92 20.14 14.50
CA LEU A 600 -6.60 18.99 13.88
C LEU A 600 -6.33 17.69 14.65
N LEU A 601 -5.11 17.51 15.16
CA LEU A 601 -4.75 16.32 15.93
C LEU A 601 -5.46 16.29 17.28
N LEU A 602 -5.37 17.38 18.06
CA LEU A 602 -5.84 17.40 19.45
C LEU A 602 -7.36 17.60 19.57
N HIS A 603 -7.98 18.39 18.69
CA HIS A 603 -9.42 18.67 18.77
C HIS A 603 -10.28 17.78 17.87
N HIS A 604 -9.73 17.32 16.75
CA HIS A 604 -10.52 16.58 15.74
C HIS A 604 -10.11 15.12 15.57
N ASN A 605 -9.02 14.65 16.20
CA ASN A 605 -8.44 13.33 15.94
C ASN A 605 -8.23 13.12 14.43
N ILE A 606 -7.58 14.08 13.79
CA ILE A 606 -7.19 14.06 12.38
C ILE A 606 -5.67 14.27 12.33
N LEU A 607 -4.94 13.33 11.72
CA LEU A 607 -3.50 13.44 11.57
C LEU A 607 -3.15 14.06 10.21
N CYS A 608 -2.42 15.18 10.21
CA CYS A 608 -1.92 15.78 8.97
C CYS A 608 -0.62 15.10 8.52
N LEU A 609 -0.56 14.70 7.25
CA LEU A 609 0.60 14.04 6.63
C LEU A 609 1.37 14.94 5.67
N GLY A 610 0.70 15.90 5.05
CA GLY A 610 1.31 16.78 4.08
C GLY A 610 0.36 17.75 3.43
N LEU A 611 0.89 18.49 2.45
CA LEU A 611 0.17 19.52 1.70
C LEU A 611 0.13 19.16 0.21
N TYR A 612 -0.94 19.53 -0.45
CA TYR A 612 -1.04 19.65 -1.90
C TYR A 612 -1.19 21.13 -2.23
N ARG A 613 -0.11 21.74 -2.71
CA ARG A 613 0.04 23.19 -2.82
C ARG A 613 -0.06 23.64 -4.28
N PRO A 614 -0.81 24.69 -4.61
CA PRO A 614 -0.80 25.26 -5.95
C PRO A 614 0.48 26.07 -6.19
N GLN A 615 1.11 25.85 -7.34
CA GLN A 615 2.25 26.64 -7.83
C GLN A 615 1.79 27.68 -8.85
N THR A 616 1.02 27.25 -9.86
CA THR A 616 0.43 28.10 -10.90
C THR A 616 -1.09 27.88 -10.94
N GLN A 617 -1.80 28.51 -11.89
CA GLN A 617 -3.25 28.30 -12.03
C GLN A 617 -3.63 26.84 -12.35
N GLN A 618 -2.71 26.05 -12.92
CA GLN A 618 -2.97 24.67 -13.35
C GLN A 618 -2.05 23.61 -12.73
N ASN A 619 -0.93 24.01 -12.13
CA ASN A 619 0.02 23.09 -11.50
C ASN A 619 0.02 23.24 -9.99
N SER A 620 -0.07 22.10 -9.33
CA SER A 620 0.09 21.93 -7.89
C SER A 620 1.17 20.90 -7.64
N TYR A 621 1.67 20.80 -6.42
CA TYR A 621 2.67 19.81 -6.05
C TYR A 621 2.42 19.25 -4.65
N VAL A 622 2.87 18.02 -4.41
CA VAL A 622 2.81 17.38 -3.11
C VAL A 622 4.00 17.81 -2.24
N TYR A 623 3.75 18.08 -0.96
CA TYR A 623 4.78 18.28 0.04
C TYR A 623 4.49 17.38 1.27
N VAL A 624 5.19 16.25 1.35
CA VAL A 624 5.08 15.27 2.44
C VAL A 624 5.84 15.74 3.68
N ASN A 625 5.26 15.54 4.86
CA ASN A 625 5.78 15.96 6.16
C ASN A 625 6.43 17.38 6.14
N PRO A 626 5.66 18.44 5.86
CA PRO A 626 6.15 19.81 5.89
C PRO A 626 6.71 20.18 7.26
N SER A 627 7.69 21.09 7.24
CA SER A 627 8.22 21.67 8.46
C SER A 627 7.13 22.48 9.20
N ALA A 628 7.20 22.50 10.53
CA ALA A 628 6.16 23.12 11.37
C ALA A 628 5.98 24.63 11.10
N ASP A 629 7.02 25.30 10.63
CA ASP A 629 7.08 26.73 10.29
C ASP A 629 6.52 27.10 8.91
N VAL A 630 6.19 26.10 8.07
CA VAL A 630 5.62 26.35 6.74
C VAL A 630 4.24 27.00 6.87
N PHE A 631 4.08 28.20 6.32
CA PHE A 631 2.79 28.89 6.33
C PHE A 631 1.80 28.27 5.34
N VAL A 632 0.59 28.01 5.83
CA VAL A 632 -0.47 27.44 5.01
C VAL A 632 -1.34 28.53 4.35
N THR A 633 -1.74 28.27 3.11
CA THR A 633 -2.56 29.18 2.30
C THR A 633 -3.99 28.65 2.13
N PRO A 634 -4.99 29.52 1.85
CA PRO A 634 -6.37 29.09 1.63
C PRO A 634 -6.57 28.11 0.46
N LYS A 635 -5.62 28.08 -0.49
CA LYS A 635 -5.66 27.21 -1.66
C LYS A 635 -4.94 25.87 -1.44
N ASP A 636 -4.19 25.73 -0.35
CA ASP A 636 -3.55 24.47 0.00
C ASP A 636 -4.63 23.45 0.41
N ILE A 637 -4.37 22.18 0.10
CA ILE A 637 -5.20 21.05 0.53
C ILE A 637 -4.33 20.17 1.44
N LEU A 638 -4.86 19.73 2.58
CA LEU A 638 -4.15 18.88 3.53
C LEU A 638 -4.39 17.41 3.21
N PHE A 639 -3.31 16.62 3.11
CA PHE A 639 -3.38 15.17 3.21
C PHE A 639 -3.53 14.78 4.68
N VAL A 640 -4.54 13.97 5.00
CA VAL A 640 -4.86 13.59 6.37
C VAL A 640 -5.23 12.11 6.52
N LEU A 641 -5.06 11.58 7.73
CA LEU A 641 -5.71 10.33 8.17
C LEU A 641 -6.86 10.67 9.12
N ARG A 642 -8.05 10.17 8.81
CA ARG A 642 -9.26 10.40 9.58
C ARG A 642 -10.28 9.29 9.45
#